data_AF-A0A952ZIE0-F1
#
_entry.id   AF-A0A952ZIE0-F1
#
_cell.length_a   1.000
_cell.length_b   1.000
_cell.length_c   1.000
_cell.angle_alpha   90.00
_cell.angle_beta   90.00
_cell.angle_gamma   90.00
#
_symmetry.space_group_name_H-M   'P 1'
#
loop_
_entity.id
_entity.type
_entity.pdbx_description
1 polymer ?
#
loop_
_entity_poly.entity_id
_entity_poly.type
_entity_poly.pdbx_seq_one_letter_code
_entity_poly.pdbx_strand_id
1 'polypeptide(L)'
;MSIHVALNHVTHYRYDKLIQLGPQVVRLRPAPHSRTRILSYSMKVVPQEHFVNWQQDPQSNYLARLVFPERTRELRIEIDLVAEMKVINPFDFFLEPYAEKIPFTYESSLSPELAPYLVKLPLTPKFQAYVDQVDRTPRRAVDFLVAINQKLWKDISYLIRLEPGVQSPEETLEKGSGSCRDSAWLLVQMLRHLGLAARFASGYLIQLTADVKALDGPSGPEADFTDLHAWCEVFLPGAGWVGLDPTSGLFAGEGHIPLACSPEPSSAAPITGMVEKCEVEFSHTMTVARVHEVSRVTKPYSEPQWQAIESLGHRVDEDLQASDVRLTMGGEPTFVSIDDRDGAEWNTEAMGPRKRGLGVSLLEKLKERYAPDGLLHFGQGKWYPGEQLPRWSLTCFWRKDGEPIWTHPELFANERENTGANPDVAGNFLKTMARKLGLDGNYAFPAYEDTWYYLWRERRLPVNVDPFDARLEDPLERDRLRKVFTQGLEQTIGWVLPVKRNYFGSARWQTGPWFLRAERCYLIPGDSPIGYRLPLDSQPWAAPIDYPWVTQPDLAQAYAPLPSHREIASLFKLPFDPQRAAELGYSDTAMRAAYGDLGGDEGAGWDGSEGGEGFGGEGAEGRGKQRPPKPQAELPASLAQLADASNPDAQPGFQQSAGWITRTAMCAEPRNGVLYLFMPPTECLEDYLELVAAIEATAVELGMPVVLEGYEPPRDPRLENVRITPDPGVLEVNVQPVDSWDRLVSNTTFLYDAAFQSRLSTEKFMLDGRHVGTGGGNHFVLGGATVLDSPFLRRPDLLASLVAYWHNHPSLSYLFSGMFIGPTSQHPRFDEARHESVYEIEIALRELKRLSSESSSSCPPWLIDRVLRNLLVDVTGNTHRTEFCIDKLYSPDGPTGRLGLLELRAFEMPPHARMSLAQQLLMRSLIARFWQQPYQPARLKRWGTEVHDRFLLPHFVWADLQDVVTEMQQFGYPMQLDWFEPHFEFRFPLLGDFASMNVEVELRSALEPWNVMGEQGAIGGTVRFVDSSVERVQVKVQGLVNDRHVLAVNGRRVPLHPTGINGEFVAGVRYRAWQPPSCLHPTIPTHNPLIFDLVDTWMNRSMGGCQYHVMHPGGVNYENFPVNAFEAESRRLSRFFRIGHTPGQVQAPPEERSPDYPFTLDLRRARA
;
A
#
# COMPACT_ATOMS: atom_id res chain seq x y z
N MET A 1 5.11 17.81 11.62
CA MET A 1 5.56 18.87 10.70
C MET A 1 4.55 19.98 10.77
N SER A 2 4.94 21.25 10.79
CA SER A 2 3.98 22.35 10.91
C SER A 2 4.02 23.25 9.69
N ILE A 3 2.83 23.66 9.24
CA ILE A 3 2.68 24.70 8.22
C ILE A 3 2.70 26.03 8.96
N HIS A 4 3.55 26.97 8.54
CA HIS A 4 3.42 28.34 9.02
C HIS A 4 2.54 29.12 8.07
N VAL A 5 1.51 29.74 8.62
CA VAL A 5 0.57 30.57 7.87
C VAL A 5 0.70 32.01 8.33
N ALA A 6 0.81 32.93 7.37
CA ALA A 6 0.69 34.35 7.62
C ALA A 6 -0.77 34.76 7.37
N LEU A 7 -1.38 35.41 8.37
CA LEU A 7 -2.70 36.01 8.26
C LEU A 7 -2.56 37.52 8.34
N ASN A 8 -3.18 38.21 7.39
CA ASN A 8 -3.35 39.67 7.38
C ASN A 8 -4.84 39.99 7.55
N HIS A 9 -5.16 40.84 8.53
CA HIS A 9 -6.51 41.34 8.79
C HIS A 9 -6.48 42.86 8.76
N VAL A 10 -7.27 43.46 7.87
CA VAL A 10 -7.53 44.90 7.84
C VAL A 10 -8.99 45.19 8.18
N THR A 11 -9.20 46.00 9.21
CA THR A 11 -10.49 46.62 9.52
C THR A 11 -10.36 48.14 9.32
N HIS A 12 -11.19 48.71 8.45
CA HIS A 12 -11.11 50.13 8.08
C HIS A 12 -12.48 50.80 8.19
N TYR A 13 -12.55 51.84 9.03
CA TYR A 13 -13.67 52.74 9.14
C TYR A 13 -13.28 54.07 8.49
N ARG A 14 -14.07 54.54 7.53
CA ARG A 14 -13.92 55.87 6.91
C ARG A 14 -15.11 56.72 7.27
N TYR A 15 -14.83 57.94 7.73
CA TYR A 15 -15.82 58.87 8.22
C TYR A 15 -16.04 59.98 7.19
N ASP A 16 -17.30 60.37 6.99
CA ASP A 16 -17.69 61.44 6.06
C ASP A 16 -17.09 62.82 6.44
N LYS A 17 -16.75 63.02 7.72
CA LYS A 17 -16.16 64.24 8.28
C LYS A 17 -15.02 63.94 9.28
N LEU A 18 -14.29 64.98 9.67
CA LEU A 18 -13.33 64.91 10.78
C LEU A 18 -14.10 64.71 12.09
N ILE A 19 -13.82 63.63 12.81
CA ILE A 19 -14.48 63.28 14.06
C ILE A 19 -13.49 63.16 15.21
N GLN A 20 -13.97 63.39 16.44
CA GLN A 20 -13.24 62.96 17.63
C GLN A 20 -13.51 61.46 17.90
N LEU A 21 -12.45 60.65 17.97
CA LEU A 21 -12.55 59.28 18.46
C LEU A 21 -12.40 59.28 19.99
N GLY A 22 -13.37 58.70 20.69
CA GLY A 22 -13.18 58.32 22.08
C GLY A 22 -12.26 57.10 22.20
N PRO A 23 -11.98 56.63 23.44
CA PRO A 23 -11.15 55.44 23.63
C PRO A 23 -11.70 54.24 22.85
N GLN A 24 -10.84 53.61 22.04
CA GLN A 24 -11.14 52.38 21.32
C GLN A 24 -10.47 51.21 22.02
N VAL A 25 -11.10 50.05 22.01
CA VAL A 25 -10.60 48.80 22.58
C VAL A 25 -10.54 47.78 21.47
N VAL A 26 -9.35 47.28 21.16
CA VAL A 26 -9.07 46.29 20.12
C VAL A 26 -8.71 44.96 20.77
N ARG A 27 -9.42 43.89 20.40
CA ARG A 27 -9.26 42.51 20.90
C ARG A 27 -8.80 41.57 19.79
N LEU A 28 -7.87 42.01 18.95
CA LEU A 28 -7.41 41.26 17.78
C LEU A 28 -6.09 40.52 18.00
N ARG A 29 -5.62 40.44 19.25
CA ARG A 29 -4.43 39.69 19.64
C ARG A 29 -4.85 38.31 20.17
N PRO A 30 -4.26 37.20 19.68
CA PRO A 30 -4.56 35.86 20.18
C PRO A 30 -4.44 35.74 21.69
N ALA A 31 -5.43 35.08 22.30
CA ALA A 31 -5.57 34.93 23.73
C ALA A 31 -4.41 34.10 24.32
N PRO A 32 -4.02 34.32 25.60
CA PRO A 32 -2.92 33.59 26.22
C PRO A 32 -3.06 32.07 26.22
N HIS A 33 -4.30 31.57 26.17
CA HIS A 33 -4.64 30.15 26.21
C HIS A 33 -4.82 29.53 24.81
N SER A 34 -4.47 30.23 23.74
CA SER A 34 -4.48 29.68 22.38
C SER A 34 -3.57 28.44 22.32
N ARG A 35 -4.12 27.31 21.86
CA ARG A 35 -3.35 26.07 21.66
C ARG A 35 -2.46 26.17 20.43
N THR A 36 -2.90 26.91 19.41
CA THR A 36 -2.12 27.21 18.21
C THR A 36 -1.07 28.25 18.52
N ARG A 37 0.19 27.94 18.24
CA ARG A 37 1.33 28.79 18.58
C ARG A 37 1.41 29.95 17.61
N ILE A 38 1.54 31.16 18.16
CA ILE A 38 1.73 32.39 17.39
C ILE A 38 3.21 32.73 17.40
N LEU A 39 3.84 32.66 16.23
CA LEU A 39 5.27 32.90 16.04
C LEU A 39 5.58 34.40 15.97
N SER A 40 4.68 35.18 15.38
CA SER A 40 4.80 36.63 15.27
C SER A 40 3.42 37.29 15.29
N TYR A 41 3.35 38.50 15.84
CA TYR A 41 2.15 39.33 15.87
C TYR A 41 2.56 40.80 15.77
N SER A 42 1.88 41.55 14.91
CA SER A 42 2.00 43.00 14.84
C SER A 42 0.64 43.66 14.65
N MET A 43 0.52 44.89 15.15
CA MET A 43 -0.68 45.72 15.00
C MET A 43 -0.26 47.11 14.53
N LYS A 44 -0.77 47.52 13.38
CA LYS A 44 -0.61 48.85 12.81
C LYS A 44 -1.93 49.60 12.90
N VAL A 45 -1.86 50.84 13.36
CA VAL A 45 -3.03 51.69 13.62
C VAL A 45 -2.89 53.00 12.84
N VAL A 46 -3.97 53.42 12.18
CA VAL A 46 -4.12 54.75 11.59
C VAL A 46 -5.33 55.42 12.26
N PRO A 47 -5.22 56.67 12.77
CA PRO A 47 -4.07 57.60 12.68
C PRO A 47 -2.79 57.14 13.40
N GLN A 48 -1.63 57.53 12.86
CA GLN A 48 -0.33 57.16 13.43
C GLN A 48 -0.09 57.76 14.81
N GLU A 49 -0.58 58.98 15.06
CA GLU A 49 -0.51 59.62 16.37
C GLU A 49 -1.65 59.12 17.28
N HIS A 50 -1.31 58.20 18.17
CA HIS A 50 -2.23 57.68 19.19
C HIS A 50 -1.45 57.18 20.41
N PHE A 51 -2.15 57.07 21.53
CA PHE A 51 -1.65 56.37 22.71
C PHE A 51 -2.22 54.94 22.74
N VAL A 52 -1.37 53.94 22.99
CA VAL A 52 -1.76 52.54 23.17
C VAL A 52 -1.42 52.05 24.57
N ASN A 53 -2.41 51.50 25.27
CA ASN A 53 -2.21 50.79 26.54
C ASN A 53 -2.66 49.34 26.40
N TRP A 54 -1.75 48.39 26.59
CA TRP A 54 -2.07 46.97 26.62
C TRP A 54 -2.50 46.56 28.03
N GLN A 55 -3.66 45.91 28.12
CA GLN A 55 -4.21 45.42 29.38
C GLN A 55 -4.86 44.04 29.19
N GLN A 56 -5.22 43.41 30.31
CA GLN A 56 -6.04 42.20 30.35
C GLN A 56 -7.39 42.49 31.01
N ASP A 57 -8.45 41.86 30.52
CA ASP A 57 -9.76 41.91 31.18
C ASP A 57 -9.87 40.83 32.27
N PRO A 58 -10.96 40.78 33.07
CA PRO A 58 -11.13 39.74 34.09
C PRO A 58 -11.16 38.31 33.55
N GLN A 59 -11.30 38.11 32.24
CA GLN A 59 -11.26 36.81 31.55
C GLN A 59 -9.87 36.53 30.96
N SER A 60 -8.87 37.37 31.23
CA SER A 60 -7.50 37.31 30.72
C SER A 60 -7.37 37.48 29.21
N ASN A 61 -8.36 38.06 28.53
CA ASN A 61 -8.24 38.43 27.12
C ASN A 61 -7.29 39.61 26.98
N TYR A 62 -6.48 39.65 25.92
CA TYR A 62 -5.64 40.82 25.63
C TYR A 62 -6.47 41.92 24.98
N LEU A 63 -6.31 43.15 25.46
CA LEU A 63 -6.90 44.31 24.82
C LEU A 63 -5.93 45.48 24.70
N ALA A 64 -5.89 46.06 23.50
CA ALA A 64 -5.22 47.32 23.24
C ALA A 64 -6.24 48.46 23.38
N ARG A 65 -6.05 49.31 24.38
CA ARG A 65 -6.84 50.53 24.57
C ARG A 65 -6.15 51.69 23.86
N LEU A 66 -6.74 52.13 22.75
CA LEU A 66 -6.25 53.21 21.89
C LEU A 66 -6.96 54.52 22.24
N VAL A 67 -6.19 55.61 22.38
CA VAL A 67 -6.71 56.97 22.59
C VAL A 67 -6.11 57.89 21.55
N PHE A 68 -6.95 58.63 20.83
CA PHE A 68 -6.55 59.52 19.75
C PHE A 68 -6.64 60.98 20.19
N PRO A 69 -5.54 61.73 20.20
CA PRO A 69 -5.55 63.14 20.60
C PRO A 69 -6.17 64.04 19.53
N GLU A 70 -5.98 63.72 18.24
CA GLU A 70 -6.45 64.53 17.12
C GLU A 70 -7.73 63.98 16.48
N ARG A 71 -8.44 64.86 15.76
CA ARG A 71 -9.60 64.46 14.97
C ARG A 71 -9.15 63.76 13.69
N THR A 72 -9.89 62.74 13.26
CA THR A 72 -9.53 61.92 12.09
C THR A 72 -10.70 61.70 11.14
N ARG A 73 -10.39 61.34 9.91
CA ARG A 73 -11.34 60.86 8.89
C ARG A 73 -11.33 59.35 8.73
N GLU A 74 -10.41 58.64 9.36
CA GLU A 74 -10.35 57.19 9.30
C GLU A 74 -9.83 56.57 10.60
N LEU A 75 -10.28 55.34 10.84
CA LEU A 75 -9.68 54.42 11.80
C LEU A 75 -9.36 53.12 11.04
N ARG A 76 -8.07 52.82 10.86
CA ARG A 76 -7.63 51.57 10.24
C ARG A 76 -6.81 50.77 11.24
N ILE A 77 -7.24 49.54 11.51
CA ILE A 77 -6.50 48.57 12.30
C ILE A 77 -6.07 47.45 11.36
N GLU A 78 -4.77 47.22 11.29
CA GLU A 78 -4.16 46.18 10.47
C GLU A 78 -3.35 45.26 11.36
N ILE A 79 -3.62 43.96 11.27
CA ILE A 79 -2.99 42.89 12.04
C ILE A 79 -2.27 41.97 11.08
N ASP A 80 -0.98 41.76 11.34
CA ASP A 80 -0.20 40.68 10.72
C ASP A 80 0.17 39.67 11.81
N LEU A 81 -0.15 38.39 11.58
CA LEU A 81 0.25 37.32 12.47
C LEU A 81 0.81 36.12 11.70
N VAL A 82 1.75 35.41 12.29
CA VAL A 82 2.24 34.14 11.79
C VAL A 82 1.88 33.06 12.80
N ALA A 83 1.09 32.07 12.39
CA ALA A 83 0.65 30.96 13.21
C ALA A 83 1.28 29.63 12.74
N GLU A 84 1.61 28.77 13.70
CA GLU A 84 2.06 27.41 13.46
C GLU A 84 0.85 26.46 13.43
N MET A 85 0.43 26.05 12.24
CA MET A 85 -0.68 25.13 12.02
C MET A 85 -0.21 23.69 12.26
N LYS A 86 -0.24 23.30 13.53
CA LYS A 86 0.06 21.95 14.00
C LYS A 86 -1.25 21.27 14.37
N VAL A 87 -1.47 20.05 13.87
CA VAL A 87 -2.71 19.29 14.10
C VAL A 87 -2.97 19.14 15.59
N ILE A 88 -4.21 19.47 16.00
CA ILE A 88 -4.65 19.35 17.38
C ILE A 88 -5.83 18.39 17.44
N ASN A 89 -5.69 17.26 18.16
CA ASN A 89 -6.84 16.44 18.51
C ASN A 89 -7.72 17.18 19.53
N PRO A 90 -8.96 17.55 19.18
CA PRO A 90 -9.85 18.26 20.08
C PRO A 90 -10.40 17.37 21.21
N PHE A 91 -10.23 16.06 21.13
CA PHE A 91 -10.70 15.07 22.11
C PHE A 91 -9.60 14.61 23.08
N ASP A 92 -8.38 15.14 22.96
CA ASP A 92 -7.23 14.73 23.76
C ASP A 92 -7.22 15.40 25.14
N PHE A 93 -8.07 14.91 26.04
CA PHE A 93 -8.20 15.36 27.42
C PHE A 93 -8.77 14.26 28.33
N PHE A 94 -8.61 14.44 29.64
CA PHE A 94 -9.21 13.57 30.66
C PHE A 94 -10.36 14.30 31.36
N LEU A 95 -11.36 13.53 31.78
CA LEU A 95 -12.46 14.05 32.59
C LEU A 95 -12.35 13.50 34.01
N GLU A 96 -12.80 14.29 34.98
CA GLU A 96 -13.03 13.76 36.33
C GLU A 96 -14.08 12.64 36.28
N PRO A 97 -13.97 11.58 37.10
CA PRO A 97 -14.86 10.42 37.04
C PRO A 97 -16.36 10.77 37.13
N TYR A 98 -16.71 11.81 37.88
CA TYR A 98 -18.10 12.26 38.04
C TYR A 98 -18.64 13.03 36.82
N ALA A 99 -17.76 13.52 35.95
CA ALA A 99 -18.09 14.31 34.76
C ALA A 99 -18.01 13.50 33.46
N GLU A 100 -17.63 12.21 33.52
CA GLU A 100 -17.57 11.33 32.35
C GLU A 100 -18.92 11.17 31.64
N LYS A 101 -20.03 11.35 32.36
CA LYS A 101 -21.40 11.27 31.83
C LYS A 101 -22.17 12.56 32.09
N ILE A 102 -23.00 12.95 31.13
CA ILE A 102 -23.93 14.07 31.26
C ILE A 102 -25.34 13.52 31.52
N PRO A 103 -26.11 14.08 32.47
CA PRO A 103 -25.80 15.26 33.27
C PRO A 103 -24.88 14.98 34.48
N PHE A 104 -24.08 15.97 34.86
CA PHE A 104 -23.30 16.01 36.11
C PHE A 104 -23.50 17.35 36.82
N THR A 105 -23.07 17.45 38.09
CA THR A 105 -23.09 18.68 38.88
C THR A 105 -21.66 19.11 39.20
N TYR A 106 -21.33 20.40 39.06
CA TYR A 106 -20.03 20.93 39.46
C TYR A 106 -19.81 20.82 40.97
N GLU A 107 -18.55 20.68 41.38
CA GLU A 107 -18.19 20.77 42.79
C GLU A 107 -18.56 22.15 43.37
N SER A 108 -18.88 22.18 44.67
CA SER A 108 -19.29 23.39 45.37
C SER A 108 -18.18 24.45 45.40
N SER A 109 -16.92 24.02 45.42
CA SER A 109 -15.72 24.86 45.33
C SER A 109 -15.63 25.65 44.02
N LEU A 110 -16.04 25.04 42.90
CA LEU A 110 -15.91 25.60 41.56
C LEU A 110 -17.10 26.49 41.16
N SER A 111 -18.24 26.32 41.85
CA SER A 111 -19.48 27.03 41.54
C SER A 111 -19.38 28.57 41.57
N PRO A 112 -18.69 29.21 42.55
CA PRO A 112 -18.51 30.67 42.54
C PRO A 112 -17.68 31.17 41.36
N GLU A 113 -16.67 30.41 40.93
CA GLU A 113 -15.78 30.77 39.83
C GLU A 113 -16.50 30.65 38.48
N LEU A 114 -17.39 29.66 38.33
CA LEU A 114 -18.16 29.42 37.12
C LEU A 114 -19.46 30.23 37.04
N ALA A 115 -19.85 30.94 38.10
CA ALA A 115 -21.14 31.64 38.18
C ALA A 115 -21.44 32.56 36.98
N PRO A 116 -20.51 33.39 36.46
CA PRO A 116 -20.77 34.21 35.28
C PRO A 116 -21.13 33.40 34.02
N TYR A 117 -20.60 32.19 33.90
CA TYR A 117 -20.75 31.30 32.75
C TYR A 117 -22.00 30.41 32.84
N LEU A 118 -22.77 30.53 33.92
CA LEU A 118 -24.03 29.84 34.16
C LEU A 118 -25.24 30.78 34.10
N VAL A 119 -25.04 32.07 33.81
CA VAL A 119 -26.12 33.07 33.69
C VAL A 119 -26.99 32.78 32.47
N LYS A 120 -28.27 32.52 32.72
CA LYS A 120 -29.26 32.08 31.72
C LYS A 120 -30.10 33.25 31.23
N LEU A 121 -30.31 33.32 29.92
CA LEU A 121 -31.39 34.12 29.35
C LEU A 121 -32.76 33.46 29.64
N PRO A 122 -33.86 34.24 29.62
CA PRO A 122 -35.21 33.69 29.77
C PRO A 122 -35.51 32.59 28.74
N LEU A 123 -36.22 31.54 29.17
CA LEU A 123 -36.74 30.51 28.27
C LEU A 123 -37.99 31.03 27.56
N THR A 124 -37.80 31.50 26.34
CA THR A 124 -38.86 31.90 25.41
C THR A 124 -39.51 30.67 24.77
N PRO A 125 -40.73 30.77 24.18
CA PRO A 125 -41.51 29.60 23.77
C PRO A 125 -40.80 28.63 22.80
N LYS A 126 -40.18 29.11 21.71
CA LYS A 126 -39.46 28.22 20.80
C LYS A 126 -38.16 27.71 21.41
N PHE A 127 -37.45 28.56 22.14
CA PHE A 127 -36.22 28.16 22.81
C PHE A 127 -36.45 27.04 23.85
N GLN A 128 -37.50 27.16 24.67
CA GLN A 128 -37.93 26.12 25.61
C GLN A 128 -38.24 24.82 24.87
N ALA A 129 -39.09 24.87 23.84
CA ALA A 129 -39.47 23.69 23.06
C ALA A 129 -38.27 23.01 22.40
N TYR A 130 -37.23 23.76 22.04
CA TYR A 130 -36.00 23.22 21.47
C TYR A 130 -35.10 22.56 22.53
N VAL A 131 -34.92 23.19 23.70
CA VAL A 131 -34.16 22.63 24.83
C VAL A 131 -34.82 21.36 25.39
N ASP A 132 -36.15 21.27 25.37
CA ASP A 132 -36.89 20.11 25.84
C ASP A 132 -36.75 18.87 24.93
N GLN A 133 -36.31 19.04 23.68
CA GLN A 133 -36.02 17.92 22.77
C GLN A 133 -34.68 17.23 23.07
N VAL A 134 -33.83 17.82 23.92
CA VAL A 134 -32.51 17.26 24.22
C VAL A 134 -32.66 16.06 25.15
N ASP A 135 -32.27 14.88 24.67
CA ASP A 135 -32.27 13.64 25.46
C ASP A 135 -31.25 13.72 26.60
N ARG A 136 -31.74 13.69 27.85
CA ARG A 136 -30.94 13.80 29.08
C ARG A 136 -30.56 12.44 29.67
N THR A 137 -30.78 11.34 28.95
CA THR A 137 -30.37 10.01 29.38
C THR A 137 -28.85 9.96 29.57
N PRO A 138 -28.35 9.54 30.76
CA PRO A 138 -26.93 9.50 31.05
C PRO A 138 -26.11 8.78 29.98
N ARG A 139 -25.22 9.54 29.32
CA ARG A 139 -24.28 9.04 28.30
C ARG A 139 -22.95 9.74 28.42
N ARG A 140 -21.92 9.22 27.74
CA ARG A 140 -20.57 9.82 27.75
C ARG A 140 -20.64 11.30 27.36
N ALA A 141 -19.94 12.15 28.11
CA ALA A 141 -19.99 13.60 27.94
C ALA A 141 -19.60 14.04 26.51
N VAL A 142 -18.56 13.42 25.94
CA VAL A 142 -18.12 13.68 24.56
C VAL A 142 -19.23 13.34 23.55
N ASP A 143 -19.82 12.14 23.64
CA ASP A 143 -20.89 11.71 22.73
C ASP A 143 -22.12 12.64 22.81
N PHE A 144 -22.46 13.10 24.01
CA PHE A 144 -23.54 14.07 24.22
C PHE A 144 -23.24 15.42 23.55
N LEU A 145 -22.02 15.93 23.73
CA LEU A 145 -21.58 17.21 23.17
C LEU A 145 -21.47 17.16 21.63
N VAL A 146 -20.99 16.04 21.06
CA VAL A 146 -21.00 15.81 19.62
C VAL A 146 -22.44 15.82 19.09
N ALA A 147 -23.35 15.10 19.76
CA ALA A 147 -24.75 15.00 19.32
C ALA A 147 -25.47 16.36 19.34
N ILE A 148 -25.32 17.16 20.41
CA ILE A 148 -26.00 18.47 20.50
C ILE A 148 -25.42 19.48 19.49
N ASN A 149 -24.11 19.45 19.27
CA ASN A 149 -23.45 20.33 18.31
C ASN A 149 -23.86 20.00 16.86
N GLN A 150 -23.87 18.70 16.50
CA GLN A 150 -24.33 18.25 15.18
C GLN A 150 -25.83 18.49 14.97
N LYS A 151 -26.65 18.40 16.02
CA LYS A 151 -28.07 18.75 15.93
C LYS A 151 -28.25 20.22 15.55
N LEU A 152 -27.54 21.13 16.22
CA LEU A 152 -27.65 22.56 15.93
C LEU A 152 -27.18 22.90 14.52
N TRP A 153 -26.07 22.28 14.09
CA TRP A 153 -25.55 22.41 12.73
C TRP A 153 -26.56 21.98 11.64
N LYS A 154 -27.30 20.89 11.88
CA LYS A 154 -28.34 20.41 10.94
C LYS A 154 -29.58 21.30 10.94
N ASP A 155 -29.94 21.85 12.09
CA ASP A 155 -31.20 22.58 12.28
C ASP A 155 -31.11 24.07 11.93
N ILE A 156 -29.91 24.68 11.96
CA ILE A 156 -29.70 26.12 11.72
C ILE A 156 -28.87 26.34 10.46
N SER A 157 -29.48 26.94 9.43
CA SER A 157 -28.77 27.27 8.18
C SER A 157 -27.80 28.43 8.37
N TYR A 158 -26.55 28.27 7.91
CA TYR A 158 -25.52 29.31 8.01
C TYR A 158 -25.72 30.42 6.97
N LEU A 159 -25.59 31.69 7.42
CA LEU A 159 -25.62 32.86 6.54
C LEU A 159 -24.65 33.96 6.99
N ILE A 160 -24.07 34.66 6.02
CA ILE A 160 -23.16 35.78 6.25
C ILE A 160 -24.00 37.05 6.39
N ARG A 161 -23.83 37.78 7.51
CA ARG A 161 -24.62 38.98 7.79
C ARG A 161 -23.78 40.08 8.43
N LEU A 162 -23.94 41.31 7.94
CA LEU A 162 -23.13 42.48 8.34
C LEU A 162 -23.79 43.33 9.43
N GLU A 163 -25.04 43.05 9.82
CA GLU A 163 -25.73 43.87 10.82
C GLU A 163 -25.06 43.76 12.20
N PRO A 164 -25.02 44.83 13.00
CA PRO A 164 -24.45 44.77 14.35
C PRO A 164 -25.29 43.90 15.30
N GLY A 165 -24.65 43.37 16.35
CA GLY A 165 -25.32 42.60 17.41
C GLY A 165 -25.48 41.10 17.12
N VAL A 166 -25.89 40.33 18.13
CA VAL A 166 -26.12 38.87 18.05
C VAL A 166 -27.62 38.61 18.17
N GLN A 167 -28.16 37.70 17.36
CA GLN A 167 -29.57 37.31 17.44
C GLN A 167 -29.86 36.64 18.79
N SER A 168 -31.07 36.83 19.31
CA SER A 168 -31.49 36.08 20.49
C SER A 168 -31.70 34.60 20.15
N PRO A 169 -31.60 33.66 21.12
CA PRO A 169 -31.92 32.25 20.88
C PRO A 169 -33.30 32.03 20.23
N GLU A 170 -34.31 32.81 20.63
CA GLU A 170 -35.64 32.76 20.02
C GLU A 170 -35.59 33.17 18.55
N GLU A 171 -34.94 34.28 18.23
CA GLU A 171 -34.84 34.81 16.86
C GLU A 171 -34.09 33.84 15.93
N THR A 172 -32.98 33.25 16.39
CA THR A 172 -32.22 32.26 15.62
C THR A 172 -33.08 31.04 15.29
N LEU A 173 -33.86 30.55 16.27
CA LEU A 173 -34.79 29.42 16.08
C LEU A 173 -36.03 29.79 15.27
N GLU A 174 -36.49 31.03 15.34
CA GLU A 174 -37.59 31.53 14.52
C GLU A 174 -37.24 31.58 13.04
N LYS A 175 -36.04 32.07 12.73
CA LYS A 175 -35.52 32.16 11.37
C LYS A 175 -34.99 30.85 10.82
N GLY A 176 -34.64 29.90 11.70
CA GLY A 176 -33.94 28.66 11.33
C GLY A 176 -32.59 28.90 10.66
N SER A 177 -32.01 30.09 10.87
CA SER A 177 -30.80 30.53 10.18
C SER A 177 -30.08 31.64 10.94
N GLY A 178 -28.76 31.70 10.81
CA GLY A 178 -27.92 32.66 11.54
C GLY A 178 -26.47 32.69 11.09
N SER A 179 -25.73 33.71 11.54
CA SER A 179 -24.27 33.78 11.39
C SER A 179 -23.56 32.99 12.50
N CYS A 180 -22.23 32.86 12.42
CA CYS A 180 -21.44 32.11 13.40
C CYS A 180 -21.68 32.56 14.86
N ARG A 181 -21.76 33.88 15.08
CA ARG A 181 -22.09 34.47 16.39
C ARG A 181 -23.49 34.10 16.90
N ASP A 182 -24.45 33.89 16.01
CA ASP A 182 -25.84 33.60 16.41
C ASP A 182 -25.97 32.14 16.85
N SER A 183 -25.40 31.21 16.07
CA SER A 183 -25.37 29.78 16.40
C SER A 183 -24.52 29.50 17.64
N ALA A 184 -23.36 30.16 17.78
CA ALA A 184 -22.52 30.06 18.96
C ALA A 184 -23.25 30.51 20.23
N TRP A 185 -23.97 31.64 20.16
CA TRP A 185 -24.71 32.15 21.31
C TRP A 185 -25.91 31.28 21.69
N LEU A 186 -26.62 30.73 20.69
CA LEU A 186 -27.66 29.74 20.92
C LEU A 186 -27.11 28.50 21.65
N LEU A 187 -25.98 27.95 21.19
CA LEU A 187 -25.34 26.81 21.85
C LEU A 187 -24.90 27.12 23.29
N VAL A 188 -24.29 28.29 23.53
CA VAL A 188 -23.92 28.74 24.88
C VAL A 188 -25.14 28.73 25.81
N GLN A 189 -26.26 29.31 25.37
CA GLN A 189 -27.48 29.37 26.20
C GLN A 189 -28.11 27.99 26.40
N MET A 190 -28.10 27.12 25.38
CA MET A 190 -28.56 25.73 25.53
C MET A 190 -27.77 24.99 26.60
N LEU A 191 -26.43 25.05 26.55
CA LEU A 191 -25.56 24.36 27.52
C LEU A 191 -25.76 24.90 28.94
N ARG A 192 -25.92 26.22 29.11
CA ARG A 192 -26.25 26.82 30.41
C ARG A 192 -27.57 26.32 30.98
N HIS A 193 -28.59 26.17 30.15
CA HIS A 193 -29.88 25.60 30.56
C HIS A 193 -29.79 24.12 30.93
N LEU A 194 -28.85 23.38 30.34
CA LEU A 194 -28.51 22.00 30.68
C LEU A 194 -27.60 21.86 31.91
N GLY A 195 -27.24 22.98 32.55
CA GLY A 195 -26.42 23.00 33.76
C GLY A 195 -24.92 23.00 33.51
N LEU A 196 -24.47 23.24 32.27
CA LEU A 196 -23.06 23.28 31.90
C LEU A 196 -22.58 24.73 31.76
N ALA A 197 -21.44 25.06 32.37
CA ALA A 197 -20.84 26.38 32.26
C ALA A 197 -20.29 26.57 30.84
N ALA A 198 -20.77 27.60 30.14
CA ALA A 198 -20.42 27.86 28.75
C ALA A 198 -20.12 29.35 28.50
N ARG A 199 -19.18 29.63 27.59
CA ARG A 199 -18.73 30.98 27.23
C ARG A 199 -18.69 31.17 25.72
N PHE A 200 -18.85 32.41 25.29
CA PHE A 200 -18.76 32.83 23.91
C PHE A 200 -17.30 33.09 23.56
N ALA A 201 -16.79 32.45 22.52
CA ALA A 201 -15.45 32.65 22.01
C ALA A 201 -15.51 33.35 20.65
N SER A 202 -14.71 34.41 20.48
CA SER A 202 -14.51 35.09 19.20
C SER A 202 -13.04 35.07 18.84
N GLY A 203 -12.74 34.74 17.59
CA GLY A 203 -11.37 34.75 17.12
C GLY A 203 -11.21 34.56 15.62
N TYR A 204 -10.05 34.04 15.21
CA TYR A 204 -9.81 33.69 13.82
C TYR A 204 -10.16 32.22 13.58
N LEU A 205 -10.75 31.95 12.42
CA LEU A 205 -10.79 30.63 11.83
C LEU A 205 -9.86 30.61 10.64
N ILE A 206 -8.89 29.70 10.63
CA ILE A 206 -8.04 29.39 9.48
C ILE A 206 -8.37 27.98 9.04
N GLN A 207 -8.80 27.79 7.79
CA GLN A 207 -8.98 26.46 7.22
C GLN A 207 -8.13 26.34 5.97
N LEU A 208 -7.25 25.34 5.96
CA LEU A 208 -6.38 25.04 4.84
C LEU A 208 -7.04 24.00 3.95
N THR A 209 -6.84 24.13 2.64
CA THR A 209 -7.23 23.10 1.68
C THR A 209 -6.44 21.83 1.97
N ALA A 210 -7.16 20.70 2.08
CA ALA A 210 -6.56 19.40 2.27
C ALA A 210 -5.72 19.00 1.04
N ASP A 211 -4.60 18.31 1.28
CA ASP A 211 -3.74 17.83 0.19
C ASP A 211 -4.43 16.75 -0.67
N VAL A 212 -5.28 15.93 -0.04
CA VAL A 212 -6.00 14.82 -0.66
C VAL A 212 -7.49 14.99 -0.38
N LYS A 213 -8.32 14.87 -1.42
CA LYS A 213 -9.78 14.90 -1.28
C LYS A 213 -10.26 13.61 -0.59
N ALA A 214 -11.24 13.76 0.31
CA ALA A 214 -11.82 12.61 1.00
C ALA A 214 -12.65 11.76 0.03
N LEU A 215 -12.60 10.42 0.19
CA LEU A 215 -13.53 9.50 -0.51
C LEU A 215 -14.96 9.69 -0.02
N ASP A 216 -15.12 9.82 1.30
CA ASP A 216 -16.40 9.99 1.99
C ASP A 216 -16.39 11.28 2.82
N GLY A 217 -17.49 12.03 2.79
CA GLY A 217 -17.65 13.28 3.56
C GLY A 217 -17.11 14.55 2.89
N PRO A 218 -17.21 15.71 3.55
CA PRO A 218 -16.77 16.99 2.99
C PRO A 218 -15.23 17.08 2.96
N SER A 219 -14.66 17.46 1.81
CA SER A 219 -13.19 17.58 1.60
C SER A 219 -12.57 18.87 2.17
N GLY A 220 -13.25 19.58 3.07
CA GLY A 220 -12.83 20.91 3.53
C GLY A 220 -12.99 22.00 2.45
N PRO A 221 -12.34 23.16 2.60
CA PRO A 221 -12.49 24.27 1.67
C PRO A 221 -11.70 24.07 0.36
N GLU A 222 -12.22 24.60 -0.75
CA GLU A 222 -11.57 24.54 -2.08
C GLU A 222 -10.27 25.34 -2.17
N ALA A 223 -10.14 26.38 -1.34
CA ALA A 223 -8.94 27.21 -1.22
C ALA A 223 -8.67 27.51 0.26
N ASP A 224 -7.41 27.79 0.59
CA ASP A 224 -7.04 28.29 1.91
C ASP A 224 -7.84 29.56 2.20
N PHE A 225 -8.51 29.59 3.35
CA PHE A 225 -9.29 30.76 3.72
C PHE A 225 -9.18 31.06 5.21
N THR A 226 -9.48 32.31 5.53
CA THR A 226 -9.56 32.77 6.90
C THR A 226 -10.68 33.79 7.05
N ASP A 227 -11.30 33.80 8.23
CA ASP A 227 -12.31 34.79 8.60
C ASP A 227 -12.30 35.03 10.11
N LEU A 228 -12.94 36.11 10.54
CA LEU A 228 -13.36 36.29 11.92
C LEU A 228 -14.52 35.32 12.21
N HIS A 229 -14.37 34.53 13.27
CA HIS A 229 -15.31 33.47 13.61
C HIS A 229 -15.70 33.51 15.08
N ALA A 230 -16.81 32.86 15.39
CA ALA A 230 -17.31 32.72 16.74
C ALA A 230 -17.80 31.29 17.00
N TRP A 231 -17.50 30.78 18.19
CA TRP A 231 -17.88 29.43 18.63
C TRP A 231 -18.21 29.42 20.12
N CYS A 232 -18.68 28.26 20.62
CA CYS A 232 -19.00 28.06 22.03
C CYS A 232 -17.86 27.31 22.71
N GLU A 233 -17.49 27.70 23.93
CA GLU A 233 -16.62 26.88 24.78
C GLU A 233 -17.38 26.42 26.03
N VAL A 234 -17.26 25.15 26.38
CA VAL A 234 -17.86 24.54 27.57
C VAL A 234 -16.77 24.14 28.55
N PHE A 235 -16.97 24.41 29.85
CA PHE A 235 -16.05 23.97 30.88
C PHE A 235 -16.37 22.54 31.32
N LEU A 236 -15.39 21.64 31.23
CA LEU A 236 -15.50 20.25 31.68
C LEU A 236 -14.46 19.98 32.76
N PRO A 237 -14.85 19.49 33.95
CA PRO A 237 -13.91 19.11 35.00
C PRO A 237 -12.88 18.08 34.49
N GLY A 238 -11.60 18.35 34.73
CA GLY A 238 -10.47 17.57 34.20
C GLY A 238 -9.92 18.11 32.87
N ALA A 239 -10.80 18.50 31.93
CA ALA A 239 -10.40 18.94 30.60
C ALA A 239 -10.23 20.47 30.46
N GLY A 240 -10.94 21.25 31.28
CA GLY A 240 -10.98 22.72 31.18
C GLY A 240 -11.97 23.19 30.10
N TRP A 241 -11.66 24.31 29.44
CA TRP A 241 -12.51 24.89 28.39
C TRP A 241 -12.31 24.15 27.06
N VAL A 242 -13.38 23.57 26.54
CA VAL A 242 -13.40 22.80 25.28
C VAL A 242 -14.30 23.51 24.26
N GLY A 243 -13.79 23.75 23.05
CA GLY A 243 -14.50 24.47 22.00
C GLY A 243 -15.39 23.59 21.12
N LEU A 244 -16.60 24.07 20.82
CA LEU A 244 -17.59 23.49 19.91
C LEU A 244 -18.02 24.54 18.89
N ASP A 245 -17.93 24.19 17.62
CA ASP A 245 -18.35 25.03 16.51
C ASP A 245 -19.69 24.55 15.94
N PRO A 246 -20.81 25.21 16.27
CA PRO A 246 -22.13 24.81 15.78
C PRO A 246 -22.37 25.15 14.31
N THR A 247 -21.45 25.86 13.65
CA THR A 247 -21.55 26.15 12.21
C THR A 247 -21.02 25.01 11.34
N SER A 248 -20.11 24.20 11.88
CA SER A 248 -19.56 23.00 11.24
C SER A 248 -20.05 21.70 11.87
N GLY A 249 -20.60 21.75 13.08
CA GLY A 249 -20.95 20.57 13.87
C GLY A 249 -19.74 19.84 14.44
N LEU A 250 -18.54 20.45 14.38
CA LEU A 250 -17.27 19.89 14.82
C LEU A 250 -16.76 20.55 16.10
N PHE A 251 -15.82 19.92 16.78
CA PHE A 251 -15.08 20.55 17.86
C PHE A 251 -14.03 21.51 17.29
N ALA A 252 -13.67 22.54 18.07
CA ALA A 252 -12.66 23.51 17.68
C ALA A 252 -11.26 22.86 17.60
N GLY A 253 -10.62 22.97 16.43
CA GLY A 253 -9.29 22.42 16.14
C GLY A 253 -8.20 23.48 16.09
N GLU A 254 -7.08 23.18 15.43
CA GLU A 254 -5.93 24.10 15.30
C GLU A 254 -6.23 25.39 14.52
N GLY A 255 -7.23 25.36 13.65
CA GLY A 255 -7.72 26.51 12.90
C GLY A 255 -8.44 27.56 13.75
N HIS A 256 -8.93 27.18 14.93
CA HIS A 256 -9.71 28.05 15.82
C HIS A 256 -8.77 28.77 16.80
N ILE A 257 -8.37 29.99 16.45
CA ILE A 257 -7.45 30.81 17.25
C ILE A 257 -8.26 31.81 18.10
N PRO A 258 -8.47 31.56 19.40
CA PRO A 258 -9.25 32.45 20.25
C PRO A 258 -8.56 33.81 20.38
N LEU A 259 -9.32 34.89 20.24
CA LEU A 259 -8.86 36.26 20.50
C LEU A 259 -9.45 36.79 21.81
N ALA A 260 -10.77 36.60 21.99
CA ALA A 260 -11.48 36.95 23.21
C ALA A 260 -12.56 35.92 23.55
N CYS A 261 -12.53 35.41 24.79
CA CYS A 261 -13.56 34.52 25.33
C CYS A 261 -14.24 35.19 26.53
N SER A 262 -15.56 35.28 26.51
CA SER A 262 -16.34 35.98 27.55
C SER A 262 -17.69 35.31 27.83
N PRO A 263 -18.27 35.52 29.02
CA PRO A 263 -19.64 35.08 29.30
C PRO A 263 -20.69 35.73 28.40
N GLU A 264 -20.45 36.95 27.93
CA GLU A 264 -21.38 37.74 27.12
C GLU A 264 -20.75 38.12 25.78
N PRO A 265 -21.45 38.02 24.63
CA PRO A 265 -20.88 38.29 23.30
C PRO A 265 -20.40 39.74 23.12
N SER A 266 -21.04 40.70 23.78
CA SER A 266 -20.68 42.12 23.72
C SER A 266 -19.26 42.40 24.24
N SER A 267 -18.78 41.60 25.19
CA SER A 267 -17.43 41.69 25.74
C SER A 267 -16.36 41.03 24.86
N ALA A 268 -16.76 40.21 23.88
CA ALA A 268 -15.87 39.56 22.92
C ALA A 268 -15.82 40.29 21.56
N ALA A 269 -16.50 41.43 21.42
CA ALA A 269 -16.51 42.19 20.16
C ALA A 269 -15.08 42.62 19.75
N PRO A 270 -14.67 42.39 18.48
CA PRO A 270 -13.29 42.60 18.03
C PRO A 270 -12.78 44.02 18.24
N ILE A 271 -13.62 45.03 17.94
CA ILE A 271 -13.34 46.45 18.18
C ILE A 271 -14.57 47.09 18.83
N THR A 272 -14.36 47.80 19.93
CA THR A 272 -15.42 48.54 20.63
C THR A 272 -14.92 49.92 21.04
N GLY A 273 -15.73 50.97 20.93
CA GLY A 273 -15.34 52.30 21.37
C GLY A 273 -16.40 53.35 21.06
N MET A 274 -16.12 54.58 21.51
CA MET A 274 -17.01 55.71 21.30
C MET A 274 -16.61 56.48 20.05
N VAL A 275 -17.58 56.81 19.21
CA VAL A 275 -17.40 57.57 17.97
C VAL A 275 -18.35 58.77 18.00
N GLU A 276 -17.87 59.96 17.64
CA GLU A 276 -18.74 61.12 17.42
C GLU A 276 -19.77 60.81 16.32
N LYS A 277 -20.99 61.33 16.41
CA LYS A 277 -22.05 61.02 15.43
C LYS A 277 -21.62 61.42 14.01
N CYS A 278 -21.47 60.43 13.12
CA CYS A 278 -21.05 60.57 11.73
C CYS A 278 -21.60 59.42 10.86
N GLU A 279 -21.52 59.58 9.54
CA GLU A 279 -21.72 58.46 8.62
C GLU A 279 -20.40 57.68 8.49
N VAL A 280 -20.47 56.35 8.44
CA VAL A 280 -19.30 55.47 8.39
C VAL A 280 -19.38 54.50 7.22
N GLU A 281 -18.36 54.52 6.38
CA GLU A 281 -18.08 53.46 5.41
C GLU A 281 -17.17 52.44 6.11
N PHE A 282 -17.64 51.18 6.19
CA PHE A 282 -16.91 50.09 6.83
C PHE A 282 -16.45 49.09 5.78
N SER A 283 -15.16 48.76 5.79
CA SER A 283 -14.60 47.67 5.00
C SER A 283 -13.74 46.77 5.87
N HIS A 284 -13.83 45.47 5.62
CA HIS A 284 -13.04 44.46 6.28
C HIS A 284 -12.46 43.51 5.24
N THR A 285 -11.19 43.16 5.38
CA THR A 285 -10.49 42.25 4.47
C THR A 285 -9.55 41.37 5.26
N MET A 286 -9.56 40.07 4.94
CA MET A 286 -8.62 39.11 5.50
C MET A 286 -8.00 38.28 4.40
N THR A 287 -6.74 37.94 4.57
CA THR A 287 -6.01 37.03 3.68
C THR A 287 -5.15 36.08 4.50
N VAL A 288 -4.95 34.88 3.97
CA VAL A 288 -4.04 33.88 4.54
C VAL A 288 -3.11 33.35 3.45
N ALA A 289 -1.85 33.15 3.78
CA ALA A 289 -0.86 32.55 2.89
C ALA A 289 0.03 31.57 3.67
N ARG A 290 0.34 30.42 3.07
CA ARG A 290 1.36 29.50 3.58
C ARG A 290 2.74 30.14 3.33
N VAL A 291 3.49 30.44 4.39
CA VAL A 291 4.82 31.09 4.29
C VAL A 291 5.98 30.13 4.55
N HIS A 292 5.70 29.01 5.20
CA HIS A 292 6.65 27.91 5.35
C HIS A 292 5.86 26.60 5.37
N GLU A 293 6.27 25.65 4.52
CA GLU A 293 5.62 24.36 4.40
C GLU A 293 6.70 23.30 4.24
N VAL A 294 6.83 22.45 5.27
CA VAL A 294 7.74 21.30 5.21
C VAL A 294 7.14 20.27 4.25
N SER A 295 7.99 19.63 3.45
CA SER A 295 7.63 18.55 2.53
C SER A 295 6.83 17.46 3.25
N ARG A 296 5.56 17.25 2.84
CA ARG A 296 4.66 16.25 3.43
C ARG A 296 4.49 15.06 2.51
N VAL A 297 4.29 13.89 3.10
CA VAL A 297 3.98 12.65 2.36
C VAL A 297 2.74 12.75 1.47
N THR A 298 1.74 13.54 1.87
CA THR A 298 0.49 13.76 1.13
C THR A 298 0.64 14.71 -0.06
N LYS A 299 1.67 15.56 -0.05
CA LYS A 299 2.00 16.48 -1.15
C LYS A 299 3.54 16.63 -1.21
N PRO A 300 4.24 15.62 -1.73
CA PRO A 300 5.69 15.49 -1.56
C PRO A 300 6.50 16.49 -2.37
N TYR A 301 5.96 17.01 -3.48
CA TYR A 301 6.70 17.86 -4.40
C TYR A 301 5.88 19.08 -4.80
N SER A 302 6.55 20.24 -4.87
CA SER A 302 6.05 21.39 -5.61
C SER A 302 6.00 21.10 -7.12
N GLU A 303 5.21 21.88 -7.85
CA GLU A 303 5.08 21.70 -9.30
C GLU A 303 6.42 21.89 -10.04
N PRO A 304 7.27 22.89 -9.73
CA PRO A 304 8.60 23.01 -10.34
C PRO A 304 9.53 21.83 -10.01
N GLN A 305 9.50 21.31 -8.78
CA GLN A 305 10.29 20.12 -8.42
C GLN A 305 9.85 18.90 -9.23
N TRP A 306 8.53 18.68 -9.36
CA TRP A 306 8.00 17.56 -10.14
C TRP A 306 8.39 17.65 -11.62
N GLN A 307 8.29 18.84 -12.22
CA GLN A 307 8.71 19.06 -13.61
C GLN A 307 10.21 18.80 -13.82
N ALA A 308 11.06 19.12 -12.83
CA ALA A 308 12.48 18.82 -12.89
C ALA A 308 12.76 17.30 -12.77
N ILE A 309 12.01 16.59 -11.92
CA ILE A 309 12.05 15.13 -11.80
C ILE A 309 11.64 14.47 -13.13
N GLU A 310 10.52 14.91 -13.72
CA GLU A 310 10.06 14.39 -15.03
C GLU A 310 11.08 14.64 -16.14
N SER A 311 11.62 15.86 -16.22
CA SER A 311 12.64 16.22 -17.19
C SER A 311 13.90 15.33 -17.08
N LEU A 312 14.33 15.03 -15.85
CA LEU A 312 15.44 14.09 -15.65
C LEU A 312 15.05 12.66 -16.06
N GLY A 313 13.83 12.21 -15.76
CA GLY A 313 13.33 10.91 -16.19
C GLY A 313 13.40 10.71 -17.69
N HIS A 314 12.95 11.69 -18.47
CA HIS A 314 13.07 11.66 -19.93
C HIS A 314 14.52 11.61 -20.40
N ARG A 315 15.41 12.40 -19.79
CA ARG A 315 16.83 12.39 -20.15
C ARG A 315 17.51 11.06 -19.85
N VAL A 316 17.21 10.44 -18.71
CA VAL A 316 17.74 9.12 -18.34
C VAL A 316 17.27 8.07 -19.34
N ASP A 317 16.02 8.15 -19.79
CA ASP A 317 15.49 7.28 -20.84
C ASP A 317 16.21 7.43 -22.17
N GLU A 318 16.48 8.67 -22.60
CA GLU A 318 17.28 8.95 -23.79
C GLU A 318 18.67 8.29 -23.69
N ASP A 319 19.33 8.39 -22.54
CA ASP A 319 20.65 7.80 -22.31
C ASP A 319 20.61 6.26 -22.26
N LEU A 320 19.57 5.67 -21.65
CA LEU A 320 19.33 4.22 -21.62
C LEU A 320 19.09 3.66 -23.03
N GLN A 321 18.34 4.39 -23.86
CA GLN A 321 18.08 4.02 -25.26
C GLN A 321 19.35 4.19 -26.12
N ALA A 322 20.04 5.31 -26.02
CA ALA A 322 21.27 5.59 -26.76
C ALA A 322 22.39 4.58 -26.47
N SER A 323 22.40 4.02 -25.24
CA SER A 323 23.39 3.02 -24.82
C SER A 323 22.94 1.57 -25.00
N ASP A 324 21.78 1.33 -25.63
CA ASP A 324 21.17 0.00 -25.83
C ASP A 324 21.09 -0.84 -24.53
N VAL A 325 20.67 -0.24 -23.42
CA VAL A 325 20.57 -0.95 -22.12
C VAL A 325 19.43 -1.97 -22.13
N ARG A 326 18.33 -1.69 -22.86
CA ARG A 326 17.10 -2.50 -22.92
C ARG A 326 16.44 -2.74 -21.55
N LEU A 327 16.57 -1.77 -20.65
CA LEU A 327 15.99 -1.86 -19.30
C LEU A 327 14.47 -1.82 -19.36
N THR A 328 13.84 -2.81 -18.75
CA THR A 328 12.43 -2.77 -18.36
C THR A 328 12.31 -2.78 -16.85
N MET A 329 11.30 -2.08 -16.33
CA MET A 329 11.02 -1.96 -14.89
C MET A 329 9.56 -2.28 -14.62
N GLY A 330 9.32 -3.23 -13.73
CA GLY A 330 8.02 -3.52 -13.12
C GLY A 330 8.12 -3.41 -11.60
N GLY A 331 7.11 -3.93 -10.90
CA GLY A 331 7.13 -3.95 -9.44
C GLY A 331 6.02 -4.80 -8.82
N GLU A 332 6.13 -4.97 -7.52
CA GLU A 332 5.17 -5.69 -6.68
C GLU A 332 4.67 -4.76 -5.55
N PRO A 333 4.01 -3.61 -5.85
CA PRO A 333 3.44 -2.72 -4.84
C PRO A 333 2.36 -3.41 -4.02
N THR A 334 2.27 -3.02 -2.74
CA THR A 334 1.34 -3.62 -1.79
C THR A 334 0.36 -2.61 -1.20
N PHE A 335 -0.85 -3.08 -0.88
CA PHE A 335 -1.97 -2.26 -0.45
C PHE A 335 -2.72 -2.89 0.73
N VAL A 336 -3.35 -2.05 1.55
CA VAL A 336 -4.22 -2.44 2.67
C VAL A 336 -5.56 -1.71 2.66
N SER A 337 -6.57 -2.23 3.35
CA SER A 337 -7.88 -1.59 3.44
C SER A 337 -7.83 -0.23 4.15
N ILE A 338 -8.57 0.74 3.63
CA ILE A 338 -8.83 2.03 4.31
C ILE A 338 -9.85 1.85 5.44
N ASP A 339 -10.81 0.94 5.29
CA ASP A 339 -11.99 0.82 6.17
C ASP A 339 -11.76 -0.06 7.40
N ASP A 340 -10.84 -1.01 7.28
CA ASP A 340 -10.66 -2.08 8.26
C ASP A 340 -9.18 -2.31 8.54
N ARG A 341 -8.50 -1.26 9.02
CA ARG A 341 -7.05 -1.31 9.28
C ARG A 341 -6.67 -2.27 10.40
N ASP A 342 -7.61 -2.57 11.29
CA ASP A 342 -7.38 -3.40 12.47
C ASP A 342 -7.70 -4.88 12.18
N GLY A 343 -8.35 -5.17 11.05
CA GLY A 343 -8.73 -6.52 10.65
C GLY A 343 -7.53 -7.48 10.54
N ALA A 344 -7.74 -8.73 10.94
CA ALA A 344 -6.70 -9.77 10.90
C ALA A 344 -6.15 -9.98 9.48
N GLU A 345 -6.99 -9.93 8.45
CA GLU A 345 -6.60 -10.03 7.03
C GLU A 345 -5.62 -8.90 6.60
N TRP A 346 -5.55 -7.79 7.32
CA TRP A 346 -4.66 -6.65 7.02
C TRP A 346 -3.45 -6.54 7.96
N ASN A 347 -3.32 -7.46 8.92
CA ASN A 347 -2.22 -7.45 9.89
C ASN A 347 -1.45 -8.78 9.95
N THR A 348 -2.12 -9.92 9.84
CA THR A 348 -1.52 -11.24 10.07
C THR A 348 -1.95 -12.29 9.05
N GLU A 349 -3.23 -12.31 8.67
CA GLU A 349 -3.78 -13.34 7.79
C GLU A 349 -3.55 -13.01 6.31
N ALA A 350 -3.26 -14.03 5.51
CA ALA A 350 -3.14 -13.87 4.06
C ALA A 350 -4.51 -13.67 3.42
N MET A 351 -5.51 -14.42 3.86
CA MET A 351 -6.84 -14.46 3.28
C MET A 351 -7.84 -13.77 4.21
N GLY A 352 -9.00 -13.40 3.66
CA GLY A 352 -10.11 -12.91 4.46
C GLY A 352 -11.33 -12.56 3.61
N PRO A 353 -12.48 -12.32 4.26
CA PRO A 353 -13.77 -12.24 3.58
C PRO A 353 -13.91 -11.01 2.68
N ARG A 354 -13.22 -9.90 2.98
CA ARG A 354 -13.33 -8.66 2.20
C ARG A 354 -12.18 -8.50 1.20
N LYS A 355 -10.99 -9.04 1.52
CA LYS A 355 -9.77 -8.90 0.71
C LYS A 355 -9.97 -9.28 -0.76
N ARG A 356 -10.66 -10.39 -1.07
CA ARG A 356 -10.95 -10.80 -2.45
C ARG A 356 -11.83 -9.78 -3.18
N GLY A 357 -12.86 -9.25 -2.52
CA GLY A 357 -13.76 -8.26 -3.10
C GLY A 357 -13.07 -6.95 -3.47
N LEU A 358 -12.15 -6.47 -2.62
CA LEU A 358 -11.32 -5.29 -2.92
C LEU A 358 -10.31 -5.58 -4.05
N GLY A 359 -9.72 -6.78 -4.06
CA GLY A 359 -8.85 -7.24 -5.15
C GLY A 359 -9.55 -7.27 -6.51
N VAL A 360 -10.78 -7.78 -6.59
CA VAL A 360 -11.58 -7.78 -7.82
C VAL A 360 -11.90 -6.35 -8.27
N SER A 361 -12.36 -5.48 -7.35
CA SER A 361 -12.65 -4.06 -7.66
C SER A 361 -11.43 -3.30 -8.21
N LEU A 362 -10.24 -3.61 -7.69
CA LEU A 362 -8.99 -3.06 -8.20
C LEU A 362 -8.66 -3.64 -9.58
N LEU A 363 -8.72 -4.96 -9.75
CA LEU A 363 -8.41 -5.62 -11.03
C LEU A 363 -9.31 -5.11 -12.17
N GLU A 364 -10.60 -4.88 -11.92
CA GLU A 364 -11.53 -4.33 -12.89
C GLU A 364 -11.08 -2.96 -13.41
N LYS A 365 -10.69 -2.03 -12.52
CA LYS A 365 -10.16 -0.71 -12.90
C LYS A 365 -8.84 -0.81 -13.67
N LEU A 366 -7.95 -1.72 -13.27
CA LEU A 366 -6.70 -1.97 -13.97
C LEU A 366 -6.95 -2.54 -15.37
N LYS A 367 -7.92 -3.47 -15.51
CA LYS A 367 -8.35 -4.02 -16.79
C LYS A 367 -8.91 -2.92 -17.71
N GLU A 368 -9.81 -2.08 -17.21
CA GLU A 368 -10.38 -0.98 -18.01
C GLU A 368 -9.31 -0.06 -18.61
N ARG A 369 -8.21 0.17 -17.87
CA ARG A 369 -7.12 1.06 -18.32
C ARG A 369 -6.08 0.39 -19.22
N TYR A 370 -5.67 -0.84 -18.88
CA TYR A 370 -4.53 -1.51 -19.52
C TYR A 370 -4.95 -2.55 -20.55
N ALA A 371 -6.09 -3.19 -20.35
CA ALA A 371 -6.49 -4.39 -21.08
C ALA A 371 -8.03 -4.46 -21.26
N PRO A 372 -8.66 -3.46 -21.91
CA PRO A 372 -10.12 -3.43 -22.09
C PRO A 372 -10.63 -4.72 -22.75
N ASP A 373 -9.87 -5.27 -23.70
CA ASP A 373 -10.16 -6.53 -24.41
C ASP A 373 -9.31 -7.72 -23.90
N GLY A 374 -8.82 -7.61 -22.67
CA GLY A 374 -8.02 -8.63 -22.00
C GLY A 374 -8.85 -9.76 -21.38
N LEU A 375 -8.18 -10.87 -21.12
CA LEU A 375 -8.75 -12.06 -20.50
C LEU A 375 -8.63 -12.00 -18.98
N LEU A 376 -9.74 -12.10 -18.25
CA LEU A 376 -9.72 -12.32 -16.81
C LEU A 376 -9.55 -13.81 -16.50
N HIS A 377 -8.66 -14.12 -15.56
CA HIS A 377 -8.40 -15.48 -15.11
C HIS A 377 -8.28 -15.52 -13.57
N PHE A 378 -9.04 -16.42 -12.95
CA PHE A 378 -9.13 -16.60 -11.50
C PHE A 378 -8.42 -17.90 -11.12
N GLY A 379 -7.16 -17.79 -10.73
CA GLY A 379 -6.29 -18.95 -10.46
C GLY A 379 -6.10 -19.25 -8.97
N GLN A 380 -5.35 -20.33 -8.71
CA GLN A 380 -4.73 -20.59 -7.42
C GLN A 380 -3.36 -19.90 -7.36
N GLY A 381 -3.11 -19.16 -6.29
CA GLY A 381 -1.85 -18.53 -5.96
C GLY A 381 -0.90 -19.46 -5.20
N LYS A 382 0.06 -18.88 -4.48
CA LYS A 382 1.04 -19.64 -3.68
C LYS A 382 0.34 -20.47 -2.60
N TRP A 383 0.88 -21.65 -2.33
CA TRP A 383 0.45 -22.54 -1.26
C TRP A 383 1.61 -22.78 -0.29
N TYR A 384 1.49 -22.30 0.94
CA TYR A 384 2.55 -22.43 1.94
C TYR A 384 2.32 -23.64 2.86
N PRO A 385 3.40 -24.30 3.35
CA PRO A 385 3.28 -25.39 4.30
C PRO A 385 2.46 -24.98 5.55
N GLY A 386 1.45 -25.79 5.89
CA GLY A 386 0.55 -25.53 7.01
C GLY A 386 -0.76 -24.81 6.64
N GLU A 387 -0.87 -24.23 5.44
CA GLU A 387 -2.15 -23.74 4.92
C GLU A 387 -2.98 -24.91 4.36
N GLN A 388 -4.29 -24.94 4.65
CA GLN A 388 -5.16 -26.02 4.15
C GLN A 388 -5.49 -25.92 2.66
N LEU A 389 -5.55 -24.69 2.13
CA LEU A 389 -5.91 -24.40 0.74
C LEU A 389 -4.89 -23.42 0.14
N PRO A 390 -4.62 -23.53 -1.17
CA PRO A 390 -3.86 -22.49 -1.86
C PRO A 390 -4.63 -21.17 -1.82
N ARG A 391 -3.88 -20.07 -1.83
CA ARG A 391 -4.45 -18.72 -1.92
C ARG A 391 -5.09 -18.50 -3.29
N TRP A 392 -5.90 -17.45 -3.46
CA TRP A 392 -6.41 -17.07 -4.79
C TRP A 392 -5.40 -16.18 -5.54
N SER A 393 -5.49 -16.14 -6.87
CA SER A 393 -4.73 -15.23 -7.73
C SER A 393 -5.68 -14.66 -8.79
N LEU A 394 -5.74 -13.34 -8.92
CA LEU A 394 -6.56 -12.68 -9.93
C LEU A 394 -5.63 -12.11 -11.01
N THR A 395 -5.76 -12.57 -12.24
CA THR A 395 -4.85 -12.19 -13.32
C THR A 395 -5.64 -11.65 -14.51
N CYS A 396 -5.15 -10.58 -15.14
CA CYS A 396 -5.64 -10.11 -16.43
C CYS A 396 -4.52 -10.21 -17.47
N PHE A 397 -4.78 -10.90 -18.59
CA PHE A 397 -3.85 -11.10 -19.70
C PHE A 397 -4.26 -10.30 -20.94
N TRP A 398 -3.30 -9.73 -21.66
CA TRP A 398 -3.54 -9.10 -22.96
C TRP A 398 -2.37 -9.31 -23.92
N ARG A 399 -2.64 -9.19 -25.23
CA ARG A 399 -1.62 -9.36 -26.26
C ARG A 399 -0.90 -8.04 -26.52
N LYS A 400 0.43 -8.11 -26.69
CA LYS A 400 1.26 -6.94 -27.02
C LYS A 400 0.99 -6.36 -28.42
N ASP A 401 0.43 -7.15 -29.32
CA ASP A 401 0.06 -6.72 -30.67
C ASP A 401 -1.27 -5.94 -30.73
N GLY A 402 -1.97 -5.80 -29.59
CA GLY A 402 -3.23 -5.06 -29.49
C GLY A 402 -4.45 -5.81 -30.00
N GLU A 403 -4.30 -7.06 -30.46
CA GLU A 403 -5.45 -7.90 -30.81
C GLU A 403 -6.21 -8.34 -29.54
N PRO A 404 -7.56 -8.39 -29.58
CA PRO A 404 -8.36 -8.78 -28.42
C PRO A 404 -8.18 -10.27 -28.10
N ILE A 405 -8.12 -10.60 -26.80
CA ILE A 405 -8.24 -11.99 -26.36
C ILE A 405 -9.71 -12.33 -26.10
N TRP A 406 -10.47 -11.35 -25.59
CA TRP A 406 -11.89 -11.46 -25.27
C TRP A 406 -12.61 -10.18 -25.71
N THR A 407 -13.69 -10.32 -26.46
CA THR A 407 -14.43 -9.22 -27.11
C THR A 407 -15.77 -8.87 -26.46
N HIS A 408 -16.28 -9.73 -25.56
CA HIS A 408 -17.58 -9.57 -24.91
C HIS A 408 -17.48 -9.39 -23.38
N PRO A 409 -17.07 -8.21 -22.87
CA PRO A 409 -16.84 -8.00 -21.42
C PRO A 409 -18.03 -8.36 -20.53
N GLU A 410 -19.25 -8.23 -21.03
CA GLU A 410 -20.50 -8.60 -20.36
C GLU A 410 -20.63 -10.11 -20.06
N LEU A 411 -19.82 -10.95 -20.69
CA LEU A 411 -19.80 -12.40 -20.48
C LEU A 411 -18.79 -12.84 -19.40
N PHE A 412 -18.05 -11.92 -18.77
CA PHE A 412 -17.38 -12.24 -17.52
C PHE A 412 -18.40 -12.26 -16.38
N ALA A 413 -18.55 -13.42 -15.74
CA ALA A 413 -19.51 -13.54 -14.64
C ALA A 413 -19.05 -12.78 -13.40
N ASN A 414 -19.97 -12.03 -12.78
CA ASN A 414 -19.77 -11.44 -11.46
C ASN A 414 -20.11 -12.49 -10.39
N GLU A 415 -19.13 -12.87 -9.56
CA GLU A 415 -19.32 -13.87 -8.49
C GLU A 415 -20.41 -13.49 -7.46
N ARG A 416 -20.85 -12.21 -7.43
CA ARG A 416 -21.91 -11.72 -6.54
C ARG A 416 -23.32 -11.89 -7.11
N GLU A 417 -23.43 -12.20 -8.40
CA GLU A 417 -24.69 -12.34 -9.11
C GLU A 417 -24.94 -13.81 -9.44
N ASN A 418 -26.18 -14.26 -9.29
CA ASN A 418 -26.57 -15.61 -9.66
C ASN A 418 -27.01 -15.61 -11.13
N THR A 419 -26.20 -16.19 -12.02
CA THR A 419 -26.50 -16.30 -13.45
C THR A 419 -27.37 -17.50 -13.81
N GLY A 420 -27.81 -18.28 -12.81
CA GLY A 420 -28.64 -19.47 -12.99
C GLY A 420 -27.86 -20.73 -13.37
N ALA A 421 -26.53 -20.72 -13.26
CA ALA A 421 -25.69 -21.87 -13.60
C ALA A 421 -25.97 -23.06 -12.67
N ASN A 422 -26.16 -24.24 -13.25
CA ASN A 422 -26.39 -25.51 -12.57
C ASN A 422 -25.70 -26.65 -13.34
N PRO A 423 -25.69 -27.89 -12.81
CA PRO A 423 -24.94 -28.98 -13.45
C PRO A 423 -25.40 -29.31 -14.88
N ASP A 424 -26.67 -29.13 -15.21
CA ASP A 424 -27.17 -29.36 -16.57
C ASP A 424 -26.66 -28.29 -17.55
N VAL A 425 -26.63 -27.03 -17.11
CA VAL A 425 -26.03 -25.91 -17.86
C VAL A 425 -24.54 -26.19 -18.11
N ALA A 426 -23.81 -26.65 -17.10
CA ALA A 426 -22.39 -26.98 -17.22
C ALA A 426 -22.14 -28.10 -18.27
N GLY A 427 -22.96 -29.15 -18.24
CA GLY A 427 -22.89 -30.23 -19.23
C GLY A 427 -23.24 -29.79 -20.64
N ASN A 428 -24.29 -28.97 -20.79
CA ASN A 428 -24.67 -28.41 -22.08
C ASN A 428 -23.58 -27.47 -22.63
N PHE A 429 -22.92 -26.71 -21.76
CA PHE A 429 -21.81 -25.83 -22.14
C PHE A 429 -20.65 -26.64 -22.74
N LEU A 430 -20.16 -27.66 -22.04
CA LEU A 430 -19.04 -28.48 -22.55
C LEU A 430 -19.39 -29.25 -23.83
N LYS A 431 -20.62 -29.75 -23.96
CA LYS A 431 -21.08 -30.42 -25.20
C LYS A 431 -21.17 -29.46 -26.39
N THR A 432 -21.62 -28.23 -26.15
CA THR A 432 -21.68 -27.19 -27.19
C THR A 432 -20.27 -26.75 -27.59
N MET A 433 -19.37 -26.59 -26.62
CA MET A 433 -17.96 -26.30 -26.87
C MET A 433 -17.26 -27.43 -27.64
N ALA A 434 -17.50 -28.70 -27.28
CA ALA A 434 -16.98 -29.86 -28.01
C ALA A 434 -17.36 -29.81 -29.49
N ARG A 435 -18.63 -29.51 -29.80
CA ARG A 435 -19.10 -29.33 -31.18
C ARG A 435 -18.34 -28.24 -31.93
N LYS A 436 -18.05 -27.10 -31.29
CA LYS A 436 -17.27 -26.00 -31.91
C LYS A 436 -15.81 -26.38 -32.16
N LEU A 437 -15.22 -27.21 -31.29
CA LEU A 437 -13.87 -27.74 -31.46
C LEU A 437 -13.78 -28.91 -32.45
N GLY A 438 -14.92 -29.38 -32.99
CA GLY A 438 -14.98 -30.56 -33.86
C GLY A 438 -14.78 -31.89 -33.11
N LEU A 439 -15.11 -31.91 -31.82
CA LEU A 439 -15.00 -33.07 -30.92
C LEU A 439 -16.37 -33.72 -30.71
N ASP A 440 -16.40 -35.03 -30.46
CA ASP A 440 -17.63 -35.71 -30.04
C ASP A 440 -17.97 -35.34 -28.58
N GLY A 441 -19.09 -34.64 -28.40
CA GLY A 441 -19.60 -34.23 -27.10
C GLY A 441 -20.08 -35.38 -26.21
N ASN A 442 -20.20 -36.61 -26.74
CA ASN A 442 -20.57 -37.80 -25.95
C ASN A 442 -19.49 -38.20 -24.94
N TYR A 443 -18.24 -37.77 -25.14
CA TYR A 443 -17.16 -37.98 -24.17
C TYR A 443 -17.16 -36.97 -23.02
N ALA A 444 -18.07 -36.00 -23.01
CA ALA A 444 -18.30 -35.18 -21.82
C ALA A 444 -19.12 -36.00 -20.80
N PHE A 445 -18.65 -36.10 -19.55
CA PHE A 445 -19.30 -36.87 -18.50
C PHE A 445 -19.38 -36.11 -17.16
N PRO A 446 -20.36 -36.43 -16.29
CA PRO A 446 -20.49 -35.81 -14.97
C PRO A 446 -19.44 -36.31 -13.98
N ALA A 447 -19.00 -35.42 -13.09
CA ALA A 447 -18.14 -35.70 -11.94
C ALA A 447 -18.88 -35.53 -10.61
N TYR A 448 -18.49 -36.34 -9.62
CA TYR A 448 -19.17 -36.48 -8.33
C TYR A 448 -18.18 -36.38 -7.17
N GLU A 449 -18.66 -35.97 -5.99
CA GLU A 449 -17.88 -36.10 -4.75
C GLU A 449 -17.63 -37.58 -4.41
N ASP A 450 -16.48 -37.90 -3.82
CA ASP A 450 -16.14 -39.28 -3.40
C ASP A 450 -17.01 -39.71 -2.20
N THR A 451 -18.10 -40.39 -2.52
CA THR A 451 -19.09 -40.84 -1.54
C THR A 451 -18.50 -41.76 -0.49
N TRP A 452 -17.56 -42.64 -0.88
CA TRP A 452 -16.95 -43.61 0.03
C TRP A 452 -16.00 -42.93 1.01
N TYR A 453 -15.25 -41.94 0.54
CA TYR A 453 -14.40 -41.13 1.41
C TYR A 453 -15.21 -40.41 2.49
N TYR A 454 -16.29 -39.72 2.10
CA TYR A 454 -17.10 -38.96 3.05
C TYR A 454 -17.89 -39.86 4.01
N LEU A 455 -18.40 -41.01 3.56
CA LEU A 455 -19.02 -42.01 4.44
C LEU A 455 -18.02 -42.64 5.42
N TRP A 456 -16.80 -42.92 4.97
CA TRP A 456 -15.72 -43.39 5.86
C TRP A 456 -15.35 -42.32 6.88
N ARG A 457 -15.27 -41.05 6.48
CA ARG A 457 -14.94 -39.93 7.37
C ARG A 457 -16.04 -39.68 8.40
N GLU A 458 -17.31 -39.69 7.97
CA GLU A 458 -18.48 -39.62 8.85
C GLU A 458 -18.45 -40.71 9.92
N ARG A 459 -18.18 -41.97 9.53
CA ARG A 459 -18.05 -43.08 10.49
C ARG A 459 -16.93 -42.89 11.51
N ARG A 460 -15.89 -42.11 11.18
CA ARG A 460 -14.76 -41.82 12.08
C ARG A 460 -15.02 -40.64 13.01
N LEU A 461 -16.13 -39.93 12.86
CA LEU A 461 -16.52 -38.88 13.80
C LEU A 461 -16.76 -39.47 15.19
N PRO A 462 -16.41 -38.75 16.27
CA PRO A 462 -16.73 -39.18 17.62
C PRO A 462 -18.24 -39.43 17.80
N VAL A 463 -18.61 -40.39 18.65
CA VAL A 463 -20.01 -40.83 18.85
C VAL A 463 -20.97 -39.70 19.29
N ASN A 464 -20.43 -38.61 19.81
CA ASN A 464 -21.15 -37.43 20.27
C ASN A 464 -21.06 -36.21 19.31
N VAL A 465 -20.57 -36.41 18.09
CA VAL A 465 -20.47 -35.39 17.04
C VAL A 465 -21.36 -35.83 15.88
N ASP A 466 -22.44 -35.10 15.66
CA ASP A 466 -23.28 -35.21 14.47
C ASP A 466 -22.63 -34.38 13.34
N PRO A 467 -22.51 -34.87 12.08
CA PRO A 467 -22.08 -34.07 10.93
C PRO A 467 -22.83 -32.73 10.76
N PHE A 468 -24.05 -32.64 11.29
CA PHE A 468 -24.89 -31.45 11.30
C PHE A 468 -24.85 -30.66 12.63
N ASP A 469 -24.18 -31.15 13.69
CA ASP A 469 -23.95 -30.45 14.98
C ASP A 469 -22.50 -29.89 15.06
N ALA A 470 -22.34 -28.69 15.61
CA ALA A 470 -21.21 -27.80 15.32
C ALA A 470 -19.88 -28.11 16.04
N ARG A 471 -19.64 -29.32 16.56
CA ARG A 471 -18.56 -29.63 17.54
C ARG A 471 -17.25 -30.19 16.94
N LEU A 472 -16.92 -29.85 15.70
CA LEU A 472 -15.62 -30.14 15.11
C LEU A 472 -14.59 -29.06 15.49
N GLU A 473 -13.36 -29.47 15.82
CA GLU A 473 -12.25 -28.55 16.15
C GLU A 473 -11.80 -27.73 14.92
N ASP A 474 -11.99 -28.24 13.70
CA ASP A 474 -11.64 -27.57 12.44
C ASP A 474 -12.87 -26.92 11.78
N PRO A 475 -12.94 -25.58 11.71
CA PRO A 475 -14.06 -24.85 11.10
C PRO A 475 -14.22 -25.05 9.59
N LEU A 476 -13.13 -25.21 8.84
CA LEU A 476 -13.14 -25.34 7.38
C LEU A 476 -13.60 -26.73 6.97
N GLU A 477 -13.06 -27.75 7.64
CA GLU A 477 -13.51 -29.13 7.46
C GLU A 477 -15.00 -29.29 7.80
N ARG A 478 -15.45 -28.63 8.88
CA ARG A 478 -16.87 -28.58 9.25
C ARG A 478 -17.73 -28.01 8.13
N ASP A 479 -17.33 -26.87 7.57
CA ASP A 479 -18.12 -26.23 6.52
C ASP A 479 -18.12 -27.05 5.22
N ARG A 480 -17.02 -27.74 4.91
CA ARG A 480 -16.93 -28.70 3.80
C ARG A 480 -17.90 -29.87 3.98
N LEU A 481 -17.86 -30.56 5.12
CA LEU A 481 -18.76 -31.69 5.39
C LEU A 481 -20.22 -31.24 5.33
N ARG A 482 -20.55 -30.11 5.98
CA ARG A 482 -21.89 -29.52 5.93
C ARG A 482 -22.32 -29.24 4.48
N LYS A 483 -21.47 -28.63 3.66
CA LYS A 483 -21.76 -28.35 2.25
C LYS A 483 -22.03 -29.64 1.47
N VAL A 484 -21.14 -30.63 1.57
CA VAL A 484 -21.22 -31.90 0.84
C VAL A 484 -22.49 -32.67 1.23
N PHE A 485 -22.80 -32.80 2.52
CA PHE A 485 -24.00 -33.53 2.97
C PHE A 485 -25.31 -32.77 2.69
N THR A 486 -25.29 -31.43 2.70
CA THR A 486 -26.47 -30.62 2.31
C THR A 486 -26.72 -30.71 0.80
N GLN A 487 -25.66 -30.73 -0.01
CA GLN A 487 -25.76 -30.83 -1.47
C GLN A 487 -26.19 -32.23 -1.91
N GLY A 488 -25.83 -33.29 -1.17
CA GLY A 488 -26.15 -34.68 -1.47
C GLY A 488 -25.05 -35.35 -2.30
N LEU A 489 -24.63 -36.54 -1.86
CA LEU A 489 -23.48 -37.29 -2.41
C LEU A 489 -23.71 -37.86 -3.82
N GLU A 490 -24.96 -37.94 -4.27
CA GLU A 490 -25.34 -38.44 -5.59
C GLU A 490 -25.45 -37.34 -6.66
N GLN A 491 -25.37 -36.07 -6.25
CA GLN A 491 -25.52 -34.93 -7.15
C GLN A 491 -24.28 -34.73 -8.01
N THR A 492 -24.49 -34.35 -9.27
CA THR A 492 -23.41 -33.93 -10.15
C THR A 492 -22.83 -32.61 -9.67
N ILE A 493 -21.52 -32.57 -9.47
CA ILE A 493 -20.80 -31.38 -9.03
C ILE A 493 -20.41 -30.52 -10.23
N GLY A 494 -20.06 -31.16 -11.34
CA GLY A 494 -19.72 -30.50 -12.59
C GLY A 494 -19.50 -31.52 -13.70
N TRP A 495 -19.05 -31.05 -14.86
CA TRP A 495 -18.79 -31.88 -16.02
C TRP A 495 -17.34 -31.79 -16.44
N VAL A 496 -16.85 -32.88 -17.05
CA VAL A 496 -15.48 -33.04 -17.52
C VAL A 496 -15.51 -33.39 -19.00
N LEU A 497 -14.69 -32.71 -19.79
CA LEU A 497 -14.45 -33.00 -21.20
C LEU A 497 -12.96 -33.26 -21.41
N PRO A 498 -12.54 -34.52 -21.65
CA PRO A 498 -11.17 -34.83 -22.03
C PRO A 498 -10.81 -34.09 -23.32
N VAL A 499 -9.76 -33.27 -23.30
CA VAL A 499 -9.33 -32.50 -24.47
C VAL A 499 -7.82 -32.34 -24.48
N LYS A 500 -7.21 -32.56 -25.65
CA LYS A 500 -5.79 -32.32 -25.90
C LYS A 500 -5.60 -31.82 -27.34
N ARG A 501 -4.55 -31.04 -27.58
CA ARG A 501 -4.10 -30.72 -28.93
C ARG A 501 -3.59 -31.97 -29.64
N ASN A 502 -3.97 -32.15 -30.90
CA ASN A 502 -3.41 -33.19 -31.77
C ASN A 502 -2.52 -32.55 -32.84
N TYR A 503 -1.20 -32.80 -32.75
CA TYR A 503 -0.21 -32.28 -33.70
C TYR A 503 0.08 -33.21 -34.87
N PHE A 504 -0.37 -34.46 -34.79
CA PHE A 504 0.05 -35.53 -35.71
C PHE A 504 -1.11 -36.08 -36.57
N GLY A 505 -2.35 -35.71 -36.27
CA GLY A 505 -3.56 -36.11 -37.03
C GLY A 505 -4.20 -34.99 -37.86
N SER A 506 -5.25 -35.34 -38.62
CA SER A 506 -6.04 -34.38 -39.42
C SER A 506 -6.97 -33.49 -38.59
N ALA A 507 -7.44 -34.00 -37.45
CA ALA A 507 -8.21 -33.23 -36.47
C ALA A 507 -7.27 -32.40 -35.58
N ARG A 508 -7.58 -31.10 -35.41
CA ARG A 508 -6.74 -30.18 -34.62
C ARG A 508 -6.82 -30.43 -33.12
N TRP A 509 -7.98 -30.85 -32.63
CA TRP A 509 -8.25 -31.20 -31.24
C TRP A 509 -8.61 -32.68 -31.15
N GLN A 510 -8.29 -33.31 -30.02
CA GLN A 510 -8.62 -34.71 -29.75
C GLN A 510 -9.35 -34.84 -28.41
N THR A 511 -10.35 -35.70 -28.40
CA THR A 511 -11.07 -36.17 -27.20
C THR A 511 -11.10 -37.71 -27.22
N GLY A 512 -11.61 -38.32 -26.16
CA GLY A 512 -11.75 -39.77 -26.06
C GLY A 512 -12.27 -40.22 -24.70
N PRO A 513 -12.60 -41.52 -24.55
CA PRO A 513 -13.13 -42.06 -23.32
C PRO A 513 -12.07 -42.09 -22.21
N TRP A 514 -12.53 -41.86 -20.98
CA TRP A 514 -11.74 -42.08 -19.78
C TRP A 514 -12.06 -43.47 -19.20
N PHE A 515 -11.04 -44.31 -19.03
CA PHE A 515 -11.19 -45.68 -18.56
C PHE A 515 -10.95 -45.76 -17.05
N LEU A 516 -11.86 -45.17 -16.29
CA LEU A 516 -11.78 -45.16 -14.83
C LEU A 516 -12.15 -46.53 -14.25
N ARG A 517 -11.56 -46.88 -13.10
CA ARG A 517 -11.89 -48.13 -12.40
C ARG A 517 -13.32 -48.16 -11.84
N ALA A 518 -13.86 -47.00 -11.48
CA ALA A 518 -15.22 -46.86 -11.00
C ALA A 518 -16.16 -46.53 -12.16
N GLU A 519 -17.43 -46.94 -12.08
CA GLU A 519 -18.47 -46.61 -13.09
C GLU A 519 -18.75 -45.10 -13.21
N ARG A 520 -18.29 -44.29 -12.24
CA ARG A 520 -18.43 -42.82 -12.21
C ARG A 520 -17.08 -42.15 -11.95
N CYS A 521 -16.95 -40.90 -12.39
CA CYS A 521 -15.80 -40.05 -12.06
C CYS A 521 -15.95 -39.45 -10.66
N TYR A 522 -15.30 -40.08 -9.66
CA TYR A 522 -15.20 -39.54 -8.31
C TYR A 522 -13.98 -38.61 -8.18
N LEU A 523 -14.22 -37.41 -7.69
CA LEU A 523 -13.21 -36.39 -7.47
C LEU A 523 -12.36 -36.72 -6.24
N ILE A 524 -11.06 -36.40 -6.31
CA ILE A 524 -10.18 -36.39 -5.14
C ILE A 524 -10.78 -35.42 -4.10
N PRO A 525 -11.02 -35.81 -2.84
CA PRO A 525 -11.65 -34.94 -1.84
C PRO A 525 -10.90 -33.62 -1.61
N GLY A 526 -11.62 -32.48 -1.56
CA GLY A 526 -11.03 -31.16 -1.29
C GLY A 526 -11.92 -29.99 -1.72
N ASP A 527 -11.43 -28.75 -1.59
CA ASP A 527 -12.19 -27.53 -1.99
C ASP A 527 -11.61 -26.83 -3.23
N SER A 528 -10.59 -27.41 -3.85
CA SER A 528 -10.04 -26.89 -5.11
C SER A 528 -11.06 -27.04 -6.26
N PRO A 529 -10.95 -26.25 -7.33
CA PRO A 529 -11.68 -26.50 -8.58
C PRO A 529 -11.65 -27.96 -9.02
N ILE A 530 -12.76 -28.45 -9.59
CA ILE A 530 -12.87 -29.87 -9.96
C ILE A 530 -11.75 -30.37 -10.90
N GLY A 531 -11.19 -29.49 -11.73
CA GLY A 531 -10.08 -29.83 -12.64
C GLY A 531 -8.78 -30.21 -11.94
N TYR A 532 -8.49 -29.65 -10.75
CA TYR A 532 -7.36 -30.07 -9.92
C TYR A 532 -7.66 -31.34 -9.09
N ARG A 533 -8.91 -31.77 -9.07
CA ARG A 533 -9.40 -32.90 -8.28
C ARG A 533 -9.71 -34.13 -9.15
N LEU A 534 -9.37 -34.11 -10.44
CA LEU A 534 -9.62 -35.24 -11.34
C LEU A 534 -8.76 -36.45 -10.95
N PRO A 535 -9.31 -37.68 -10.97
CA PRO A 535 -8.59 -38.89 -10.57
C PRO A 535 -7.69 -39.41 -11.70
N LEU A 536 -6.72 -38.60 -12.15
CA LEU A 536 -5.85 -38.93 -13.29
C LEU A 536 -5.03 -40.21 -13.06
N ASP A 537 -4.68 -40.52 -11.82
CA ASP A 537 -3.97 -41.76 -11.45
C ASP A 537 -4.82 -43.03 -11.60
N SER A 538 -6.15 -42.89 -11.71
CA SER A 538 -7.06 -44.00 -11.97
C SER A 538 -7.17 -44.37 -13.45
N GLN A 539 -6.54 -43.59 -14.33
CA GLN A 539 -6.44 -43.90 -15.75
C GLN A 539 -5.50 -45.08 -16.01
N PRO A 540 -5.62 -45.73 -17.17
CA PRO A 540 -4.65 -46.75 -17.58
C PRO A 540 -3.22 -46.22 -17.57
N TRP A 541 -2.32 -47.06 -17.06
CA TRP A 541 -0.91 -46.77 -16.92
C TRP A 541 -0.26 -46.42 -18.27
N ALA A 542 0.64 -45.44 -18.27
CA ALA A 542 1.55 -45.15 -19.37
C ALA A 542 2.98 -45.23 -18.83
N ALA A 543 3.89 -45.78 -19.63
CA ALA A 543 5.31 -45.78 -19.31
C ALA A 543 5.81 -44.33 -19.19
N PRO A 544 6.79 -44.01 -18.32
CA PRO A 544 7.28 -42.64 -18.14
C PRO A 544 7.72 -41.93 -19.43
N ILE A 545 8.22 -42.69 -20.41
CA ILE A 545 8.65 -42.20 -21.72
C ILE A 545 7.49 -41.93 -22.68
N ASP A 546 6.37 -42.62 -22.50
CA ASP A 546 5.14 -42.47 -23.31
C ASP A 546 4.14 -41.50 -22.65
N TYR A 547 4.42 -41.07 -21.42
CA TYR A 547 3.56 -40.14 -20.70
C TYR A 547 3.62 -38.76 -21.38
N PRO A 548 2.47 -38.18 -21.78
CA PRO A 548 2.44 -36.94 -22.55
C PRO A 548 2.69 -35.73 -21.65
N TRP A 549 3.94 -35.54 -21.21
CA TRP A 549 4.34 -34.39 -20.40
C TRP A 549 4.19 -33.09 -21.18
N VAL A 550 3.40 -32.16 -20.66
CA VAL A 550 3.37 -30.77 -21.16
C VAL A 550 4.63 -30.08 -20.66
N THR A 551 5.52 -29.73 -21.59
CA THR A 551 6.76 -29.00 -21.28
C THR A 551 6.53 -27.51 -21.48
N GLN A 552 7.00 -26.69 -20.53
CA GLN A 552 6.96 -25.24 -20.68
C GLN A 552 7.93 -24.82 -21.80
N PRO A 553 7.53 -23.90 -22.68
CA PRO A 553 8.40 -23.41 -23.74
C PRO A 553 9.60 -22.64 -23.14
N ASP A 554 10.77 -22.76 -23.80
CA ASP A 554 11.95 -21.98 -23.44
C ASP A 554 11.77 -20.53 -23.88
N LEU A 555 11.77 -19.59 -22.93
CA LEU A 555 11.58 -18.16 -23.19
C LEU A 555 12.73 -17.53 -23.99
N ALA A 556 13.85 -18.22 -24.18
CA ALA A 556 14.95 -17.76 -25.03
C ALA A 556 14.74 -18.07 -26.53
N GLN A 557 13.69 -18.83 -26.91
CA GLN A 557 13.43 -19.17 -28.31
C GLN A 557 12.74 -18.02 -29.08
N ALA A 558 12.86 -18.03 -30.41
CA ALA A 558 12.15 -17.08 -31.26
C ALA A 558 10.71 -17.55 -31.53
N TYR A 559 9.75 -16.62 -31.45
CA TYR A 559 8.32 -16.88 -31.67
C TYR A 559 7.84 -16.20 -32.95
N ALA A 560 7.02 -16.89 -33.75
CA ALA A 560 6.33 -16.29 -34.90
C ALA A 560 5.23 -15.32 -34.42
N PRO A 561 4.76 -14.38 -35.26
CA PRO A 561 3.57 -13.59 -34.94
C PRO A 561 2.35 -14.49 -34.66
N LEU A 562 1.54 -14.12 -33.67
CA LEU A 562 0.29 -14.81 -33.35
C LEU A 562 -0.74 -14.60 -34.48
N PRO A 563 -1.64 -15.56 -34.75
CA PRO A 563 -2.80 -15.33 -35.61
C PRO A 563 -3.66 -14.17 -35.08
N SER A 564 -4.26 -13.39 -35.98
CA SER A 564 -5.21 -12.33 -35.58
C SER A 564 -6.41 -12.91 -34.86
N HIS A 565 -7.04 -12.14 -33.97
CA HIS A 565 -8.24 -12.59 -33.28
C HIS A 565 -9.34 -12.98 -34.28
N ARG A 566 -9.46 -12.23 -35.39
CA ARG A 566 -10.44 -12.53 -36.44
C ARG A 566 -10.20 -13.90 -37.08
N GLU A 567 -8.95 -14.29 -37.33
CA GLU A 567 -8.60 -15.60 -37.85
C GLU A 567 -8.98 -16.70 -36.85
N ILE A 568 -8.63 -16.54 -35.58
CA ILE A 568 -8.97 -17.51 -34.52
C ILE A 568 -10.49 -17.62 -34.37
N ALA A 569 -11.20 -16.49 -34.24
CA ALA A 569 -12.64 -16.46 -34.09
C ALA A 569 -13.38 -17.01 -35.33
N SER A 570 -12.81 -16.87 -36.54
CA SER A 570 -13.42 -17.40 -37.76
C SER A 570 -13.57 -18.93 -37.75
N LEU A 571 -12.74 -19.63 -36.97
CA LEU A 571 -12.84 -21.08 -36.76
C LEU A 571 -14.17 -21.48 -36.12
N PHE A 572 -14.82 -20.56 -35.40
CA PHE A 572 -16.02 -20.84 -34.60
C PHE A 572 -17.25 -20.02 -35.03
N LYS A 573 -17.14 -19.21 -36.10
CA LYS A 573 -18.19 -18.30 -36.61
C LYS A 573 -19.15 -18.90 -37.63
N LEU A 574 -18.98 -20.15 -38.06
CA LEU A 574 -19.88 -20.82 -39.00
C LEU A 574 -20.71 -21.89 -38.27
N PRO A 575 -22.03 -22.01 -38.55
CA PRO A 575 -22.76 -23.20 -38.15
C PRO A 575 -22.09 -24.42 -38.79
N PHE A 576 -21.91 -25.48 -38.01
CA PHE A 576 -21.40 -26.76 -38.50
C PHE A 576 -22.21 -27.18 -39.73
N ASP A 577 -21.57 -27.19 -40.89
CA ASP A 577 -22.15 -27.65 -42.15
C ASP A 577 -21.70 -29.10 -42.38
N PRO A 578 -22.57 -30.09 -42.13
CA PRO A 578 -22.23 -31.50 -42.31
C PRO A 578 -21.84 -31.84 -43.76
N GLN A 579 -22.26 -31.06 -44.76
CA GLN A 579 -21.88 -31.29 -46.16
C GLN A 579 -20.41 -30.91 -46.43
N ARG A 580 -19.92 -29.85 -45.78
CA ARG A 580 -18.54 -29.39 -45.92
C ARG A 580 -17.53 -30.26 -45.15
N ALA A 581 -17.97 -30.91 -44.07
CA ALA A 581 -17.20 -31.93 -43.35
C ALA A 581 -17.02 -33.21 -44.18
N ALA A 582 -18.04 -33.60 -44.96
CA ALA A 582 -17.97 -34.73 -45.88
C ALA A 582 -17.01 -34.48 -47.06
N GLU A 583 -16.93 -33.25 -47.59
CA GLU A 583 -15.96 -32.87 -48.63
C GLU A 583 -14.50 -32.87 -48.15
N LEU A 584 -14.27 -32.72 -46.84
CA LEU A 584 -12.94 -32.74 -46.20
C LEU A 584 -12.51 -34.15 -45.72
N GLY A 585 -13.24 -35.20 -46.11
CA GLY A 585 -12.82 -36.59 -45.88
C GLY A 585 -13.30 -37.22 -44.56
N TYR A 586 -14.24 -36.60 -43.84
CA TYR A 586 -14.92 -37.25 -42.72
C TYR A 586 -16.15 -38.00 -43.25
N SER A 587 -15.97 -39.26 -43.67
CA SER A 587 -17.09 -40.10 -44.11
C SER A 587 -17.67 -40.94 -42.98
N ASP A 588 -18.99 -40.85 -42.83
CA ASP A 588 -19.91 -41.58 -41.92
C ASP A 588 -19.99 -43.11 -42.18
N THR A 589 -19.05 -43.68 -42.93
CA THR A 589 -19.03 -45.09 -43.35
C THR A 589 -18.39 -46.03 -42.32
N ALA A 590 -17.70 -45.53 -41.30
CA ALA A 590 -17.07 -46.37 -40.27
C ALA A 590 -18.07 -46.93 -39.23
N MET A 591 -19.24 -46.33 -39.05
CA MET A 591 -20.21 -46.76 -38.03
C MET A 591 -21.21 -47.84 -38.47
N ARG A 592 -21.37 -48.09 -39.78
CA ARG A 592 -22.39 -49.05 -40.29
C ARG A 592 -21.89 -50.46 -40.57
N ALA A 593 -20.58 -50.73 -40.49
CA ALA A 593 -20.03 -52.06 -40.77
C ALA A 593 -19.89 -52.98 -39.54
N ALA A 594 -20.24 -52.53 -38.33
CA ALA A 594 -20.02 -53.30 -37.10
C ALA A 594 -21.15 -54.30 -36.73
N TYR A 595 -22.25 -54.36 -37.48
CA TYR A 595 -23.34 -55.32 -37.19
C TYR A 595 -23.90 -55.99 -38.47
N GLY A 596 -23.28 -57.13 -38.82
CA GLY A 596 -23.90 -58.34 -39.39
C GLY A 596 -24.41 -58.35 -40.84
N ASP A 597 -23.85 -59.23 -41.69
CA ASP A 597 -24.57 -60.44 -42.15
C ASP A 597 -23.58 -61.47 -42.75
N LEU A 598 -23.96 -62.74 -42.62
CA LEU A 598 -23.24 -63.95 -42.98
C LEU A 598 -23.28 -64.22 -44.50
N GLY A 599 -22.20 -64.80 -45.04
CA GLY A 599 -22.30 -65.71 -46.18
C GLY A 599 -21.20 -65.61 -47.23
N GLY A 600 -20.61 -66.77 -47.54
CA GLY A 600 -20.30 -67.15 -48.93
C GLY A 600 -18.87 -66.93 -49.42
N ASP A 601 -18.07 -67.98 -49.24
CA ASP A 601 -17.33 -68.72 -50.27
C ASP A 601 -16.33 -68.07 -51.26
N GLU A 602 -15.28 -68.86 -51.47
CA GLU A 602 -14.41 -69.01 -52.65
C GLU A 602 -13.46 -67.88 -53.10
N GLY A 603 -12.16 -68.22 -53.10
CA GLY A 603 -11.49 -68.39 -54.39
C GLY A 603 -10.36 -67.42 -54.77
N ALA A 604 -9.16 -68.00 -54.82
CA ALA A 604 -8.13 -67.79 -55.85
C ALA A 604 -7.40 -66.43 -55.97
N GLY A 605 -6.12 -66.44 -55.59
CA GLY A 605 -5.06 -66.74 -56.56
C GLY A 605 -4.37 -65.57 -57.29
N TRP A 606 -3.03 -65.61 -57.20
CA TRP A 606 -2.05 -65.19 -58.23
C TRP A 606 -1.88 -63.67 -58.43
N ASP A 607 -0.73 -63.05 -58.66
CA ASP A 607 0.65 -63.41 -59.09
C ASP A 607 1.12 -62.20 -59.94
N GLY A 608 2.43 -61.94 -59.99
CA GLY A 608 3.06 -61.19 -61.08
C GLY A 608 3.42 -59.75 -60.72
N SER A 609 4.69 -59.41 -60.46
CA SER A 609 5.81 -59.25 -61.43
C SER A 609 5.54 -58.08 -62.40
N GLU A 610 6.47 -57.26 -62.88
CA GLU A 610 7.92 -57.16 -62.82
C GLU A 610 8.27 -55.83 -63.51
N GLY A 611 9.43 -55.25 -63.21
CA GLY A 611 10.38 -54.89 -64.28
C GLY A 611 10.43 -53.46 -64.83
N GLY A 612 11.65 -52.90 -64.78
CA GLY A 612 12.26 -52.15 -65.89
C GLY A 612 12.36 -50.64 -65.70
N GLU A 613 13.44 -50.10 -65.11
CA GLU A 613 14.73 -49.74 -65.73
C GLU A 613 14.73 -48.47 -66.62
N GLY A 614 15.59 -47.50 -66.26
CA GLY A 614 16.62 -47.04 -67.21
C GLY A 614 16.73 -45.57 -67.62
N PHE A 615 17.74 -44.89 -67.04
CA PHE A 615 18.70 -43.93 -67.66
C PHE A 615 18.31 -42.47 -68.04
N GLY A 616 18.86 -41.52 -67.27
CA GLY A 616 20.04 -40.70 -67.64
C GLY A 616 19.86 -39.42 -68.48
N GLY A 617 20.39 -38.27 -67.98
CA GLY A 617 20.81 -37.13 -68.82
C GLY A 617 20.66 -35.73 -68.20
N GLU A 618 21.79 -35.05 -68.01
CA GLU A 618 21.98 -33.72 -67.39
C GLU A 618 21.51 -32.51 -68.24
N GLY A 619 21.26 -31.36 -67.59
CA GLY A 619 21.68 -30.05 -68.13
C GLY A 619 20.66 -28.89 -68.22
N ALA A 620 20.77 -27.97 -67.25
CA ALA A 620 20.67 -26.49 -67.37
C ALA A 620 19.31 -25.74 -67.46
N GLU A 621 19.10 -24.95 -66.39
CA GLU A 621 18.58 -23.57 -66.30
C GLU A 621 17.08 -23.25 -66.48
N GLY A 622 16.41 -23.06 -65.34
CA GLY A 622 15.18 -22.28 -65.21
C GLY A 622 15.12 -21.58 -63.85
N ARG A 623 15.21 -20.24 -63.85
CA ARG A 623 15.02 -19.37 -62.68
C ARG A 623 13.60 -19.51 -62.12
N GLY A 624 13.47 -19.83 -60.83
CA GLY A 624 12.20 -19.81 -60.11
C GLY A 624 12.42 -19.61 -58.61
N LYS A 625 11.82 -18.54 -58.07
CA LYS A 625 11.85 -18.05 -56.68
C LYS A 625 11.93 -19.17 -55.62
N GLN A 626 13.03 -19.25 -54.88
CA GLN A 626 13.17 -20.13 -53.72
C GLN A 626 12.43 -19.56 -52.50
N ARG A 627 11.45 -20.33 -52.01
CA ARG A 627 10.99 -20.32 -50.61
C ARG A 627 12.15 -20.77 -49.72
N PRO A 628 12.31 -20.25 -48.49
CA PRO A 628 13.31 -20.78 -47.55
C PRO A 628 12.96 -22.23 -47.17
N PRO A 629 13.96 -23.09 -46.90
CA PRO A 629 13.73 -24.49 -46.60
C PRO A 629 13.09 -24.62 -45.21
N LYS A 630 12.06 -25.47 -45.12
CA LYS A 630 11.59 -25.98 -43.83
C LYS A 630 12.71 -26.82 -43.22
N PRO A 631 13.04 -26.68 -41.92
CA PRO A 631 13.91 -27.63 -41.26
C PRO A 631 13.14 -28.94 -41.06
N GLN A 632 13.39 -29.92 -41.94
CA GLN A 632 13.05 -31.31 -41.65
C GLN A 632 14.19 -31.89 -40.82
N ALA A 633 14.00 -31.90 -39.49
CA ALA A 633 14.70 -32.87 -38.67
C ALA A 633 14.04 -34.23 -38.95
N GLU A 634 14.80 -35.17 -39.51
CA GLU A 634 14.35 -36.55 -39.66
C GLU A 634 14.08 -37.15 -38.28
N LEU A 635 12.85 -37.59 -38.06
CA LEU A 635 12.42 -38.29 -36.86
C LEU A 635 13.03 -39.70 -36.81
N PRO A 636 13.52 -40.18 -35.66
CA PRO A 636 13.93 -41.57 -35.50
C PRO A 636 12.74 -42.51 -35.75
N ALA A 637 13.01 -43.65 -36.40
CA ALA A 637 12.02 -44.62 -36.85
C ALA A 637 11.08 -45.17 -35.75
N SER A 638 11.39 -44.98 -34.47
CA SER A 638 10.54 -45.33 -33.34
C SER A 638 9.32 -44.41 -33.16
N LEU A 639 9.36 -43.17 -33.68
CA LEU A 639 8.22 -42.24 -33.63
C LEU A 639 7.26 -42.43 -34.82
N ALA A 640 7.73 -43.00 -35.92
CA ALA A 640 6.88 -43.36 -37.06
C ALA A 640 5.88 -44.49 -36.73
N GLN A 641 6.16 -45.31 -35.69
CA GLN A 641 5.23 -46.34 -35.20
C GLN A 641 4.09 -45.81 -34.31
N LEU A 642 4.17 -44.56 -33.83
CA LEU A 642 3.08 -43.88 -33.12
C LEU A 642 2.14 -43.10 -34.06
N ALA A 643 2.52 -42.97 -35.35
CA ALA A 643 1.77 -42.24 -36.35
C ALA A 643 0.62 -43.04 -36.97
N ASP A 644 0.48 -44.32 -36.61
CA ASP A 644 -0.69 -45.12 -36.99
C ASP A 644 -1.79 -44.93 -35.93
N ALA A 645 -2.98 -44.58 -36.39
CA ALA A 645 -4.12 -44.19 -35.59
C ALA A 645 -4.49 -45.27 -34.56
N SER A 646 -3.95 -45.16 -33.34
CA SER A 646 -4.55 -45.84 -32.20
C SER A 646 -5.90 -45.18 -31.99
N ASN A 647 -6.96 -45.93 -32.31
CA ASN A 647 -8.33 -45.56 -32.04
C ASN A 647 -8.39 -44.94 -30.63
N PRO A 648 -8.81 -43.67 -30.45
CA PRO A 648 -8.90 -43.06 -29.12
C PRO A 648 -9.83 -43.86 -28.19
N ASP A 649 -10.76 -44.67 -28.76
CA ASP A 649 -11.61 -45.61 -28.03
C ASP A 649 -10.95 -46.94 -27.68
N ALA A 650 -9.70 -47.18 -28.10
CA ALA A 650 -8.99 -48.41 -27.81
C ALA A 650 -8.72 -48.52 -26.30
N GLN A 651 -9.39 -49.47 -25.66
CA GLN A 651 -9.12 -49.83 -24.28
C GLN A 651 -7.72 -50.49 -24.19
N PRO A 652 -6.83 -50.00 -23.31
CA PRO A 652 -5.49 -50.57 -23.18
C PRO A 652 -5.54 -52.01 -22.67
N GLY A 653 -4.69 -52.87 -23.23
CA GLY A 653 -4.46 -54.22 -22.73
C GLY A 653 -3.73 -54.24 -21.38
N PHE A 654 -3.68 -55.42 -20.75
CA PHE A 654 -2.98 -55.60 -19.47
C PHE A 654 -1.50 -55.22 -19.58
N GLN A 655 -1.03 -54.29 -18.74
CA GLN A 655 0.33 -53.73 -18.75
C GLN A 655 0.76 -53.05 -20.06
N GLN A 656 -0.18 -52.75 -20.96
CA GLN A 656 0.11 -51.96 -22.15
C GLN A 656 0.24 -50.48 -21.76
N SER A 657 1.33 -49.85 -22.19
CA SER A 657 1.52 -48.41 -22.02
C SER A 657 0.48 -47.65 -22.84
N ALA A 658 -0.38 -46.88 -22.17
CA ALA A 658 -1.52 -46.21 -22.77
C ALA A 658 -1.27 -44.74 -23.14
N GLY A 659 -0.14 -44.44 -23.80
CA GLY A 659 0.27 -43.06 -24.12
C GLY A 659 -0.74 -42.26 -24.97
N TRP A 660 -1.61 -42.93 -25.73
CA TRP A 660 -2.60 -42.31 -26.61
C TRP A 660 -3.82 -41.71 -25.89
N ILE A 661 -4.07 -42.08 -24.63
CA ILE A 661 -5.23 -41.57 -23.86
C ILE A 661 -5.06 -40.08 -23.55
N THR A 662 -6.11 -39.31 -23.84
CA THR A 662 -6.24 -37.89 -23.51
C THR A 662 -6.35 -37.70 -21.99
N ARG A 663 -5.26 -37.24 -21.35
CA ARG A 663 -5.17 -37.08 -19.88
C ARG A 663 -5.40 -35.65 -19.38
N THR A 664 -5.53 -34.69 -20.28
CA THR A 664 -5.92 -33.31 -19.98
C THR A 664 -7.42 -33.14 -20.19
N ALA A 665 -8.06 -32.25 -19.45
CA ALA A 665 -9.49 -32.02 -19.54
C ALA A 665 -9.86 -30.57 -19.26
N MET A 666 -10.89 -30.10 -19.97
CA MET A 666 -11.67 -28.93 -19.57
C MET A 666 -12.72 -29.38 -18.56
N CYS A 667 -13.05 -28.52 -17.59
CA CYS A 667 -14.15 -28.81 -16.69
C CYS A 667 -15.09 -27.62 -16.56
N ALA A 668 -16.36 -27.88 -16.28
CA ALA A 668 -17.38 -26.87 -16.03
C ALA A 668 -18.03 -27.15 -14.69
N GLU A 669 -17.93 -26.20 -13.76
CA GLU A 669 -18.41 -26.30 -12.39
C GLU A 669 -19.35 -25.14 -12.05
N PRO A 670 -20.64 -25.38 -11.79
CA PRO A 670 -21.53 -24.37 -11.23
C PRO A 670 -21.24 -24.17 -9.73
N ARG A 671 -20.89 -22.95 -9.32
CA ARG A 671 -20.73 -22.56 -7.91
C ARG A 671 -21.60 -21.36 -7.60
N ASN A 672 -22.50 -21.51 -6.63
CA ASN A 672 -23.43 -20.46 -6.19
C ASN A 672 -24.23 -19.81 -7.34
N GLY A 673 -24.55 -20.59 -8.38
CA GLY A 673 -25.27 -20.09 -9.55
C GLY A 673 -24.40 -19.41 -10.61
N VAL A 674 -23.08 -19.44 -10.48
CA VAL A 674 -22.09 -18.94 -11.47
C VAL A 674 -21.35 -20.10 -12.11
N LEU A 675 -21.12 -20.06 -13.43
CA LEU A 675 -20.41 -21.11 -14.16
C LEU A 675 -18.91 -20.84 -14.20
N TYR A 676 -18.12 -21.75 -13.64
CA TYR A 676 -16.66 -21.72 -13.70
C TYR A 676 -16.16 -22.72 -14.73
N LEU A 677 -15.21 -22.30 -15.56
CA LEU A 677 -14.57 -23.13 -16.57
C LEU A 677 -13.10 -23.30 -16.23
N PHE A 678 -12.74 -24.55 -15.97
CA PHE A 678 -11.37 -24.96 -15.71
C PHE A 678 -10.63 -25.18 -17.03
N MET A 679 -9.60 -24.38 -17.26
CA MET A 679 -8.73 -24.42 -18.43
C MET A 679 -7.71 -25.56 -18.30
N PRO A 680 -7.53 -26.42 -19.32
CA PRO A 680 -6.47 -27.43 -19.35
C PRO A 680 -5.10 -26.78 -19.62
N PRO A 681 -3.99 -27.45 -19.25
CA PRO A 681 -2.67 -27.00 -19.66
C PRO A 681 -2.51 -27.14 -21.18
N THR A 682 -1.83 -26.18 -21.80
CA THR A 682 -1.51 -26.17 -23.24
C THR A 682 0.01 -26.00 -23.40
N GLU A 683 0.56 -26.52 -24.50
CA GLU A 683 2.00 -26.43 -24.76
C GLU A 683 2.40 -25.06 -25.35
N CYS A 684 1.52 -24.45 -26.16
CA CYS A 684 1.75 -23.15 -26.77
C CYS A 684 0.55 -22.20 -26.57
N LEU A 685 0.83 -20.90 -26.69
CA LEU A 685 -0.15 -19.85 -26.47
C LEU A 685 -1.27 -19.86 -27.52
N GLU A 686 -0.95 -20.20 -28.77
CA GLU A 686 -1.89 -20.27 -29.87
C GLU A 686 -3.05 -21.23 -29.57
N ASP A 687 -2.74 -22.38 -28.99
CA ASP A 687 -3.74 -23.38 -28.62
C ASP A 687 -4.62 -22.91 -27.46
N TYR A 688 -4.05 -22.16 -26.50
CA TYR A 688 -4.81 -21.55 -25.42
C TYR A 688 -5.80 -20.51 -25.96
N LEU A 689 -5.35 -19.64 -26.88
CA LEU A 689 -6.21 -18.62 -27.50
C LEU A 689 -7.35 -19.24 -28.32
N GLU A 690 -7.11 -20.38 -28.98
CA GLU A 690 -8.18 -21.14 -29.64
C GLU A 690 -9.24 -21.65 -28.66
N LEU A 691 -8.83 -22.19 -27.50
CA LEU A 691 -9.78 -22.61 -26.46
C LEU A 691 -10.58 -21.44 -25.91
N VAL A 692 -9.93 -20.31 -25.63
CA VAL A 692 -10.60 -19.09 -25.15
C VAL A 692 -11.63 -18.60 -26.17
N ALA A 693 -11.30 -18.56 -27.45
CA ALA A 693 -12.24 -18.16 -28.49
C ALA A 693 -13.41 -19.15 -28.64
N ALA A 694 -13.17 -20.45 -28.47
CA ALA A 694 -14.24 -21.46 -28.47
C ALA A 694 -15.17 -21.31 -27.25
N ILE A 695 -14.62 -20.97 -26.08
CA ILE A 695 -15.38 -20.69 -24.86
C ILE A 695 -16.23 -19.43 -25.05
N GLU A 696 -15.64 -18.33 -25.52
CA GLU A 696 -16.36 -17.07 -25.75
C GLU A 696 -17.50 -17.28 -26.74
N ALA A 697 -17.24 -17.96 -27.87
CA ALA A 697 -18.28 -18.29 -28.85
C ALA A 697 -19.40 -19.18 -28.28
N THR A 698 -19.09 -20.04 -27.30
CA THR A 698 -20.07 -20.87 -26.60
C THR A 698 -20.89 -20.05 -25.59
N ALA A 699 -20.24 -19.16 -24.84
CA ALA A 699 -20.88 -18.25 -23.90
C ALA A 699 -21.85 -17.31 -24.62
N VAL A 700 -21.48 -16.79 -25.80
CA VAL A 700 -22.36 -15.99 -26.67
C VAL A 700 -23.57 -16.81 -27.13
N GLU A 701 -23.36 -18.04 -27.64
CA GLU A 701 -24.46 -18.90 -28.14
C GLU A 701 -25.47 -19.24 -27.03
N LEU A 702 -24.98 -19.47 -25.81
CA LEU A 702 -25.81 -19.87 -24.68
C LEU A 702 -26.30 -18.70 -23.82
N GLY A 703 -25.83 -17.47 -24.08
CA GLY A 703 -26.10 -16.30 -23.23
C GLY A 703 -25.66 -16.52 -21.77
N MET A 704 -24.55 -17.23 -21.57
CA MET A 704 -24.09 -17.68 -20.25
C MET A 704 -22.75 -17.04 -19.89
N PRO A 705 -22.72 -16.07 -18.96
CA PRO A 705 -21.47 -15.53 -18.44
C PRO A 705 -20.66 -16.59 -17.69
N VAL A 706 -19.34 -16.50 -17.76
CA VAL A 706 -18.41 -17.50 -17.21
C VAL A 706 -17.27 -16.87 -16.41
N VAL A 707 -16.70 -17.65 -15.48
CA VAL A 707 -15.42 -17.39 -14.83
C VAL A 707 -14.38 -18.37 -15.37
N LEU A 708 -13.24 -17.88 -15.86
CA LEU A 708 -12.14 -18.75 -16.28
C LEU A 708 -11.17 -18.98 -15.12
N GLU A 709 -10.76 -20.23 -14.93
CA GLU A 709 -9.82 -20.64 -13.89
C GLU A 709 -8.97 -21.84 -14.34
N GLY A 710 -8.13 -22.37 -13.46
CA GLY A 710 -7.31 -23.54 -13.72
C GLY A 710 -5.93 -23.15 -14.25
N TYR A 711 -5.47 -23.81 -15.33
CA TYR A 711 -4.16 -23.52 -15.89
C TYR A 711 -4.18 -22.18 -16.65
N GLU A 712 -3.27 -21.29 -16.28
CA GLU A 712 -3.03 -20.03 -16.98
C GLU A 712 -2.45 -20.29 -18.40
N PRO A 713 -2.50 -19.29 -19.31
CA PRO A 713 -1.77 -19.37 -20.57
C PRO A 713 -0.29 -19.74 -20.33
N PRO A 714 0.32 -20.57 -21.20
CA PRO A 714 1.75 -20.87 -21.09
C PRO A 714 2.57 -19.58 -21.18
N ARG A 715 3.71 -19.53 -20.49
CA ARG A 715 4.55 -18.32 -20.46
C ARG A 715 5.01 -17.98 -21.88
N ASP A 716 4.72 -16.76 -22.32
CA ASP A 716 5.02 -16.31 -23.68
C ASP A 716 5.34 -14.81 -23.70
N PRO A 717 6.44 -14.37 -24.34
CA PRO A 717 6.84 -12.96 -24.37
C PRO A 717 5.87 -12.05 -25.14
N ARG A 718 4.93 -12.61 -25.92
CA ARG A 718 3.90 -11.87 -26.69
C ARG A 718 2.68 -11.49 -25.84
N LEU A 719 2.58 -12.00 -24.61
CA LEU A 719 1.58 -11.59 -23.62
C LEU A 719 2.16 -10.63 -22.58
N GLU A 720 1.29 -9.75 -22.09
CA GLU A 720 1.48 -9.03 -20.83
C GLU A 720 0.38 -9.44 -19.84
N ASN A 721 0.64 -9.21 -18.56
CA ASN A 721 -0.36 -9.41 -17.53
C ASN A 721 -0.16 -8.47 -16.34
N VAL A 722 -1.26 -8.26 -15.61
CA VAL A 722 -1.28 -7.71 -14.27
C VAL A 722 -1.90 -8.75 -13.35
N ARG A 723 -1.32 -8.94 -12.16
CA ARG A 723 -1.78 -9.96 -11.21
C ARG A 723 -1.97 -9.36 -9.82
N ILE A 724 -3.06 -9.72 -9.16
CA ILE A 724 -3.34 -9.36 -7.78
C ILE A 724 -3.38 -10.63 -6.94
N THR A 725 -2.57 -10.68 -5.89
CA THR A 725 -2.45 -11.82 -4.98
C THR A 725 -2.57 -11.40 -3.52
N PRO A 726 -3.17 -12.24 -2.67
CA PRO A 726 -3.25 -11.98 -1.25
C PRO A 726 -1.99 -12.49 -0.55
N ASP A 727 -1.35 -11.60 0.21
CA ASP A 727 -0.21 -11.92 1.07
C ASP A 727 -0.53 -11.58 2.53
N PRO A 728 0.23 -12.12 3.51
CA PRO A 728 -0.05 -11.89 4.93
C PRO A 728 -0.10 -10.39 5.23
N GLY A 729 -1.28 -9.92 5.65
CA GLY A 729 -1.51 -8.51 5.99
C GLY A 729 -1.58 -7.52 4.81
N VAL A 730 -1.48 -7.95 3.55
CA VAL A 730 -1.53 -7.05 2.38
C VAL A 730 -2.22 -7.68 1.16
N LEU A 731 -2.59 -6.84 0.19
CA LEU A 731 -2.78 -7.22 -1.21
C LEU A 731 -1.53 -6.81 -1.99
N GLU A 732 -0.97 -7.73 -2.76
CA GLU A 732 0.15 -7.47 -3.66
C GLU A 732 -0.35 -7.35 -5.10
N VAL A 733 0.15 -6.36 -5.83
CA VAL A 733 -0.15 -6.16 -7.25
C VAL A 733 1.16 -6.29 -8.02
N ASN A 734 1.28 -7.34 -8.82
CA ASN A 734 2.38 -7.52 -9.76
C ASN A 734 2.04 -6.72 -11.03
N VAL A 735 2.72 -5.60 -11.24
CA VAL A 735 2.50 -4.73 -12.40
C VAL A 735 3.36 -5.16 -13.59
N GLN A 736 2.80 -4.98 -14.78
CA GLN A 736 3.49 -5.22 -16.04
C GLN A 736 4.79 -4.39 -16.15
N PRO A 737 5.87 -4.97 -16.71
CA PRO A 737 7.09 -4.22 -16.93
C PRO A 737 6.90 -3.15 -18.02
N VAL A 738 7.52 -1.99 -17.83
CA VAL A 738 7.54 -0.89 -18.81
C VAL A 738 8.97 -0.48 -19.15
N ASP A 739 9.13 0.05 -20.35
CA ASP A 739 10.42 0.46 -20.94
C ASP A 739 10.69 1.97 -20.82
N SER A 740 9.64 2.77 -20.69
CA SER A 740 9.69 4.23 -20.73
C SER A 740 9.18 4.90 -19.46
N TRP A 741 9.75 6.07 -19.17
CA TRP A 741 9.43 6.94 -18.05
C TRP A 741 7.98 7.40 -18.08
N ASP A 742 7.47 7.79 -19.25
CA ASP A 742 6.06 8.19 -19.42
C ASP A 742 5.09 7.08 -19.03
N ARG A 743 5.35 5.85 -19.48
CA ARG A 743 4.53 4.70 -19.11
C ARG A 743 4.66 4.39 -17.62
N LEU A 744 5.86 4.55 -17.05
CA LEU A 744 6.10 4.35 -15.62
C LEU A 744 5.32 5.34 -14.75
N VAL A 745 5.36 6.63 -15.10
CA VAL A 745 4.62 7.71 -14.44
C VAL A 745 3.12 7.47 -14.57
N SER A 746 2.63 7.20 -15.79
CA SER A 746 1.21 6.94 -16.04
C SER A 746 0.70 5.73 -15.26
N ASN A 747 1.43 4.60 -15.28
CA ASN A 747 0.97 3.36 -14.67
C ASN A 747 1.03 3.42 -13.14
N THR A 748 2.10 4.01 -12.58
CA THR A 748 2.25 4.15 -11.13
C THR A 748 1.18 5.08 -10.57
N THR A 749 0.97 6.25 -11.21
CA THR A 749 -0.05 7.20 -10.77
C THR A 749 -1.45 6.58 -10.83
N PHE A 750 -1.79 5.94 -11.95
CA PHE A 750 -3.09 5.30 -12.11
C PHE A 750 -3.32 4.18 -11.10
N LEU A 751 -2.30 3.35 -10.80
CA LEU A 751 -2.44 2.28 -9.82
C LEU A 751 -2.76 2.82 -8.42
N TYR A 752 -2.08 3.89 -7.97
CA TYR A 752 -2.36 4.52 -6.68
C TYR A 752 -3.79 5.07 -6.64
N ASP A 753 -4.22 5.78 -7.69
CA ASP A 753 -5.58 6.34 -7.77
C ASP A 753 -6.65 5.23 -7.81
N ALA A 754 -6.43 4.17 -8.60
CA ALA A 754 -7.35 3.04 -8.71
C ALA A 754 -7.45 2.24 -7.41
N ALA A 755 -6.35 2.11 -6.67
CA ALA A 755 -6.33 1.52 -5.33
C ALA A 755 -7.13 2.38 -4.34
N PHE A 756 -6.86 3.70 -4.31
CA PHE A 756 -7.59 4.64 -3.45
C PHE A 756 -9.10 4.60 -3.71
N GLN A 757 -9.52 4.66 -4.98
CA GLN A 757 -10.93 4.54 -5.37
C GLN A 757 -11.54 3.16 -5.07
N SER A 758 -10.72 2.11 -4.96
CA SER A 758 -11.12 0.78 -4.51
C SER A 758 -11.06 0.61 -2.98
N ARG A 759 -10.94 1.71 -2.22
CA ARG A 759 -10.85 1.73 -0.74
C ARG A 759 -9.61 1.02 -0.20
N LEU A 760 -8.52 1.06 -0.96
CA LEU A 760 -7.20 0.55 -0.60
C LEU A 760 -6.21 1.71 -0.43
N SER A 761 -5.23 1.55 0.46
CA SER A 761 -4.18 2.52 0.72
C SER A 761 -2.81 1.86 0.81
N THR A 762 -1.77 2.67 0.66
CA THR A 762 -0.35 2.29 0.66
C THR A 762 0.32 2.50 2.02
N GLU A 763 -0.45 2.93 3.01
CA GLU A 763 0.06 3.33 4.32
C GLU A 763 -0.68 2.66 5.49
N LYS A 764 0.04 2.53 6.61
CA LYS A 764 -0.47 2.09 7.91
C LYS A 764 -0.05 3.08 8.99
N PHE A 765 -0.77 3.05 10.10
CA PHE A 765 -0.44 3.83 11.28
C PHE A 765 -0.24 2.89 12.45
N MET A 766 0.83 3.12 13.23
CA MET A 766 1.08 2.39 14.48
C MET A 766 0.29 3.03 15.62
N LEU A 767 0.06 2.28 16.71
CA LEU A 767 -0.70 2.75 17.88
C LEU A 767 -0.17 4.07 18.44
N ASP A 768 1.15 4.24 18.40
CA ASP A 768 1.88 5.40 18.93
C ASP A 768 1.91 6.60 17.97
N GLY A 769 1.18 6.50 16.85
CA GLY A 769 1.07 7.52 15.81
C GLY A 769 2.13 7.45 14.73
N ARG A 770 3.09 6.52 14.75
CA ARG A 770 4.05 6.39 13.63
C ARG A 770 3.35 6.07 12.32
N HIS A 771 3.79 6.75 11.27
CA HIS A 771 3.32 6.54 9.90
C HIS A 771 4.30 5.58 9.22
N VAL A 772 3.81 4.46 8.69
CA VAL A 772 4.62 3.40 8.07
C VAL A 772 3.96 2.94 6.78
N GLY A 773 4.69 2.22 5.93
CA GLY A 773 4.12 1.58 4.75
C GLY A 773 3.26 0.38 5.15
N THR A 774 2.68 -0.29 4.15
CA THR A 774 1.83 -1.47 4.31
C THR A 774 2.49 -2.66 5.03
N GLY A 775 3.83 -2.71 5.09
CA GLY A 775 4.62 -3.80 5.67
C GLY A 775 4.97 -4.94 4.70
N GLY A 776 4.31 -5.02 3.53
CA GLY A 776 4.65 -5.98 2.47
C GLY A 776 5.82 -5.55 1.57
N GLY A 777 6.12 -4.25 1.56
CA GLY A 777 7.17 -3.65 0.73
C GLY A 777 6.67 -3.18 -0.63
N ASN A 778 7.59 -2.65 -1.42
CA ASN A 778 7.41 -2.21 -2.81
C ASN A 778 8.59 -2.73 -3.62
N HIS A 779 8.56 -4.01 -3.99
CA HIS A 779 9.70 -4.64 -4.65
C HIS A 779 9.78 -4.13 -6.10
N PHE A 780 10.95 -3.67 -6.51
CA PHE A 780 11.19 -3.24 -7.90
C PHE A 780 11.80 -4.38 -8.69
N VAL A 781 11.21 -4.70 -9.83
CA VAL A 781 11.64 -5.81 -10.69
C VAL A 781 12.28 -5.24 -11.95
N LEU A 782 13.57 -5.51 -12.15
CA LEU A 782 14.39 -4.95 -13.22
C LEU A 782 14.83 -6.05 -14.17
N GLY A 783 14.80 -5.80 -15.47
CA GLY A 783 15.21 -6.79 -16.46
C GLY A 783 15.23 -6.23 -17.87
N GLY A 784 14.98 -7.11 -18.85
CA GLY A 784 14.76 -6.74 -20.24
C GLY A 784 13.48 -7.38 -20.80
N ALA A 785 13.10 -6.99 -22.01
CA ALA A 785 11.88 -7.48 -22.67
C ALA A 785 11.88 -9.00 -22.90
N THR A 786 13.07 -9.59 -23.07
CA THR A 786 13.32 -11.04 -23.08
C THR A 786 14.42 -11.39 -22.08
N VAL A 787 14.55 -12.69 -21.75
CA VAL A 787 15.57 -13.17 -20.80
C VAL A 787 16.97 -12.71 -21.21
N LEU A 788 17.33 -12.86 -22.49
CA LEU A 788 18.67 -12.50 -22.99
C LEU A 788 18.86 -11.01 -23.23
N ASP A 789 17.78 -10.21 -23.24
CA ASP A 789 17.87 -8.75 -23.26
C ASP A 789 18.23 -8.16 -21.89
N SER A 790 18.15 -8.96 -20.83
CA SER A 790 18.44 -8.50 -19.46
C SER A 790 19.80 -7.78 -19.38
N PRO A 791 19.84 -6.53 -18.90
CA PRO A 791 21.09 -5.78 -18.80
C PRO A 791 22.09 -6.45 -17.85
N PHE A 792 21.60 -7.17 -16.83
CA PHE A 792 22.42 -7.87 -15.84
C PHE A 792 23.08 -9.14 -16.41
N LEU A 793 22.46 -9.78 -17.40
CA LEU A 793 23.04 -10.94 -18.08
C LEU A 793 23.98 -10.52 -19.22
N ARG A 794 23.65 -9.44 -19.93
CA ARG A 794 24.49 -8.87 -21.00
C ARG A 794 25.77 -8.23 -20.46
N ARG A 795 25.67 -7.54 -19.31
CA ARG A 795 26.78 -6.85 -18.63
C ARG A 795 26.79 -7.21 -17.14
N PRO A 796 27.44 -8.33 -16.75
CA PRO A 796 27.49 -8.78 -15.35
C PRO A 796 28.13 -7.76 -14.40
N ASP A 797 28.98 -6.87 -14.92
CA ASP A 797 29.60 -5.78 -14.17
C ASP A 797 28.60 -4.69 -13.72
N LEU A 798 27.41 -4.63 -14.34
CA LEU A 798 26.33 -3.75 -13.87
C LEU A 798 25.81 -4.21 -12.50
N LEU A 799 25.49 -5.51 -12.35
CA LEU A 799 25.06 -6.07 -11.07
C LEU A 799 26.16 -5.94 -10.02
N ALA A 800 27.42 -6.19 -10.41
CA ALA A 800 28.58 -5.96 -9.54
C ALA A 800 28.68 -4.50 -9.06
N SER A 801 28.44 -3.53 -9.95
CA SER A 801 28.45 -2.10 -9.64
C SER A 801 27.35 -1.76 -8.64
N LEU A 802 26.12 -2.25 -8.85
CA LEU A 802 24.99 -2.01 -7.95
C LEU A 802 25.26 -2.56 -6.56
N VAL A 803 25.68 -3.82 -6.44
CA VAL A 803 25.99 -4.45 -5.15
C VAL A 803 27.12 -3.72 -4.42
N ALA A 804 28.19 -3.38 -5.14
CA ALA A 804 29.33 -2.65 -4.56
C ALA A 804 28.94 -1.22 -4.11
N TYR A 805 28.09 -0.54 -4.88
CA TYR A 805 27.66 0.82 -4.60
C TYR A 805 26.70 0.88 -3.42
N TRP A 806 25.66 0.04 -3.39
CA TRP A 806 24.76 -0.09 -2.23
C TRP A 806 25.51 -0.49 -0.96
N HIS A 807 26.53 -1.35 -1.10
CA HIS A 807 27.37 -1.71 0.04
C HIS A 807 28.11 -0.49 0.62
N ASN A 808 28.73 0.31 -0.26
CA ASN A 808 29.49 1.49 0.13
C ASN A 808 28.63 2.72 0.49
N HIS A 809 27.34 2.72 0.13
CA HIS A 809 26.39 3.79 0.45
C HIS A 809 25.16 3.23 1.20
N PRO A 810 25.28 2.97 2.52
CA PRO A 810 24.19 2.36 3.30
C PRO A 810 22.89 3.17 3.33
N SER A 811 22.92 4.48 2.99
CA SER A 811 21.71 5.29 2.85
C SER A 811 20.69 4.68 1.88
N LEU A 812 21.16 4.04 0.80
CA LEU A 812 20.33 3.40 -0.21
C LEU A 812 19.59 2.16 0.32
N SER A 813 20.10 1.51 1.37
CA SER A 813 19.41 0.41 2.06
C SER A 813 18.46 0.94 3.14
N TYR A 814 18.86 1.95 3.91
CA TYR A 814 18.14 2.33 5.14
C TYR A 814 17.12 3.46 4.99
N LEU A 815 17.29 4.39 4.05
CA LEU A 815 16.33 5.47 3.85
C LEU A 815 14.98 4.94 3.37
N PHE A 816 15.03 3.95 2.47
CA PHE A 816 13.85 3.43 1.79
C PHE A 816 13.30 2.13 2.40
N SER A 817 14.02 1.44 3.29
CA SER A 817 13.58 0.18 3.92
C SER A 817 12.43 0.33 4.89
N GLY A 818 11.62 -0.70 5.13
CA GLY A 818 10.62 -0.68 6.21
C GLY A 818 11.22 -0.59 7.63
N MET A 819 10.36 -0.59 8.65
CA MET A 819 10.81 -0.53 10.06
C MET A 819 11.59 -1.76 10.53
N PHE A 820 11.33 -2.92 9.95
CA PHE A 820 11.99 -4.17 10.30
C PHE A 820 13.27 -4.36 9.49
N ILE A 821 14.39 -3.90 10.02
CA ILE A 821 15.74 -3.97 9.42
C ILE A 821 16.68 -4.87 10.23
N GLY A 822 17.86 -5.15 9.67
CA GLY A 822 18.90 -5.95 10.30
C GLY A 822 18.96 -7.38 9.76
N PRO A 823 19.86 -8.23 10.32
CA PRO A 823 20.25 -9.51 9.73
C PRO A 823 19.12 -10.54 9.60
N THR A 824 18.06 -10.38 10.39
CA THR A 824 16.89 -11.27 10.42
C THR A 824 15.65 -10.66 9.78
N SER A 825 15.79 -9.50 9.15
CA SER A 825 14.71 -8.83 8.43
C SER A 825 14.21 -9.64 7.22
N GLN A 826 13.19 -9.13 6.52
CA GLN A 826 12.72 -9.79 5.29
C GLN A 826 13.76 -9.69 4.15
N HIS A 827 14.50 -8.58 4.09
CA HIS A 827 15.41 -8.25 2.99
C HIS A 827 16.73 -7.66 3.53
N PRO A 828 17.51 -8.41 4.33
CA PRO A 828 18.76 -7.94 4.92
C PRO A 828 19.80 -7.60 3.86
N ARG A 829 20.73 -6.72 4.24
CA ARG A 829 21.99 -6.55 3.51
C ARG A 829 22.85 -7.79 3.70
N PHE A 830 23.64 -8.12 2.68
CA PHE A 830 24.50 -9.32 2.72
C PHE A 830 25.62 -9.24 3.77
N ASP A 831 25.97 -8.03 4.24
CA ASP A 831 27.05 -7.76 5.19
C ASP A 831 26.60 -7.69 6.67
N GLU A 832 25.29 -7.76 6.95
CA GLU A 832 24.76 -7.65 8.33
C GLU A 832 24.83 -8.97 9.11
N ALA A 833 24.87 -10.11 8.41
CA ALA A 833 24.73 -11.43 9.01
C ALA A 833 26.06 -12.17 9.24
N ARG A 834 26.99 -12.13 8.27
CA ARG A 834 28.25 -12.88 8.31
C ARG A 834 29.42 -11.95 8.05
N HIS A 835 30.40 -11.96 8.96
CA HIS A 835 31.52 -11.03 8.93
C HIS A 835 32.43 -11.22 7.70
N GLU A 836 32.52 -12.45 7.19
CA GLU A 836 33.28 -12.82 6.01
C GLU A 836 32.59 -12.48 4.67
N SER A 837 31.28 -12.17 4.66
CA SER A 837 30.52 -11.96 3.42
C SER A 837 31.16 -10.91 2.49
N VAL A 838 31.65 -9.80 3.05
CA VAL A 838 32.26 -8.73 2.26
C VAL A 838 33.59 -9.16 1.62
N TYR A 839 34.31 -10.09 2.25
CA TYR A 839 35.53 -10.65 1.67
C TYR A 839 35.21 -11.62 0.52
N GLU A 840 34.25 -12.52 0.74
CA GLU A 840 33.85 -13.50 -0.29
C GLU A 840 33.21 -12.83 -1.51
N ILE A 841 32.37 -11.80 -1.31
CA ILE A 841 31.76 -11.08 -2.42
C ILE A 841 32.80 -10.31 -3.26
N GLU A 842 33.85 -9.75 -2.66
CA GLU A 842 34.93 -9.11 -3.41
C GLU A 842 35.64 -10.10 -4.35
N ILE A 843 35.82 -11.34 -3.92
CA ILE A 843 36.38 -12.41 -4.76
C ILE A 843 35.40 -12.72 -5.90
N ALA A 844 34.12 -12.88 -5.60
CA ALA A 844 33.08 -13.12 -6.60
C ALA A 844 33.01 -12.01 -7.66
N LEU A 845 33.04 -10.74 -7.26
CA LEU A 845 33.03 -9.61 -8.20
C LEU A 845 34.28 -9.56 -9.10
N ARG A 846 35.45 -9.91 -8.56
CA ARG A 846 36.69 -10.05 -9.37
C ARG A 846 36.60 -11.21 -10.35
N GLU A 847 36.01 -12.32 -9.93
CA GLU A 847 35.83 -13.49 -10.78
C GLU A 847 34.85 -13.22 -11.93
N LEU A 848 33.74 -12.51 -11.67
CA LEU A 848 32.83 -12.04 -12.72
C LEU A 848 33.54 -11.17 -13.75
N LYS A 849 34.44 -10.27 -13.30
CA LYS A 849 35.25 -9.43 -14.18
C LYS A 849 36.21 -10.27 -15.03
N ARG A 850 36.90 -11.24 -14.42
CA ARG A 850 37.81 -12.16 -15.11
C ARG A 850 37.08 -12.95 -16.20
N LEU A 851 35.96 -13.58 -15.86
CA LEU A 851 35.10 -14.34 -16.77
C LEU A 851 34.57 -13.51 -17.94
N SER A 852 34.24 -12.24 -17.69
CA SER A 852 33.78 -11.30 -18.72
C SER A 852 34.91 -10.85 -19.66
N SER A 853 36.17 -10.89 -19.20
CA SER A 853 37.34 -10.43 -19.98
C SER A 853 38.05 -11.53 -20.79
N GLU A 854 38.01 -12.78 -20.34
CA GLU A 854 38.73 -13.89 -20.97
C GLU A 854 37.94 -14.63 -22.06
N SER A 855 36.62 -14.52 -22.05
CA SER A 855 35.75 -15.24 -22.97
C SER A 855 35.47 -14.42 -24.23
N SER A 856 35.78 -14.97 -25.40
CA SER A 856 35.40 -14.38 -26.71
C SER A 856 33.89 -14.41 -26.96
N SER A 857 33.16 -15.22 -26.17
CA SER A 857 31.70 -15.21 -26.02
C SER A 857 31.30 -14.50 -24.72
N SER A 858 30.09 -13.93 -24.61
CA SER A 858 29.61 -13.39 -23.33
C SER A 858 29.64 -14.44 -22.20
N CYS A 859 29.86 -14.02 -20.94
CA CYS A 859 29.77 -14.90 -19.78
C CYS A 859 28.42 -15.66 -19.78
N PRO A 860 28.38 -16.99 -19.66
CA PRO A 860 27.12 -17.73 -19.68
C PRO A 860 26.18 -17.28 -18.53
N PRO A 861 24.89 -17.00 -18.80
CA PRO A 861 23.96 -16.48 -17.80
C PRO A 861 23.89 -17.25 -16.48
N TRP A 862 23.89 -18.59 -16.54
CA TRP A 862 23.86 -19.45 -15.36
C TRP A 862 25.10 -19.32 -14.48
N LEU A 863 26.25 -18.91 -15.04
CA LEU A 863 27.48 -18.75 -14.29
C LEU A 863 27.46 -17.44 -13.48
N ILE A 864 26.87 -16.38 -14.03
CA ILE A 864 26.66 -15.10 -13.34
C ILE A 864 25.86 -15.33 -12.04
N ASP A 865 24.73 -16.02 -12.17
CA ASP A 865 23.86 -16.38 -11.07
C ASP A 865 24.60 -17.24 -10.03
N ARG A 866 25.26 -18.31 -10.48
CA ARG A 866 25.93 -19.28 -9.60
C ARG A 866 27.07 -18.68 -8.77
N VAL A 867 27.77 -17.68 -9.30
CA VAL A 867 28.85 -16.97 -8.59
C VAL A 867 28.31 -16.13 -7.42
N LEU A 868 27.10 -15.59 -7.54
CA LEU A 868 26.50 -14.69 -6.54
C LEU A 868 25.48 -15.38 -5.62
N ARG A 869 24.83 -16.47 -6.07
CA ARG A 869 23.67 -17.09 -5.41
C ARG A 869 23.87 -17.46 -3.96
N ASN A 870 25.06 -17.92 -3.56
CA ASN A 870 25.33 -18.32 -2.18
C ASN A 870 25.84 -17.18 -1.30
N LEU A 871 26.04 -15.99 -1.88
CA LEU A 871 26.53 -14.78 -1.20
C LEU A 871 25.41 -13.76 -1.00
N LEU A 872 24.46 -13.69 -1.93
CA LEU A 872 23.25 -12.86 -1.83
C LEU A 872 22.10 -13.65 -1.17
N VAL A 873 22.26 -13.95 0.11
CA VAL A 873 21.33 -14.76 0.92
C VAL A 873 21.12 -14.19 2.32
N ASP A 874 19.99 -14.53 2.94
CA ASP A 874 19.80 -14.28 4.38
C ASP A 874 20.64 -15.22 5.28
N VAL A 875 20.49 -15.05 6.60
CA VAL A 875 21.10 -15.92 7.62
C VAL A 875 20.77 -17.40 7.44
N THR A 876 19.64 -17.75 6.82
CA THR A 876 19.19 -19.14 6.57
C THR A 876 19.66 -19.70 5.23
N GLY A 877 20.29 -18.88 4.38
CA GLY A 877 20.69 -19.26 3.02
C GLY A 877 19.59 -19.05 1.97
N ASN A 878 18.55 -18.27 2.27
CA ASN A 878 17.44 -18.02 1.36
C ASN A 878 17.72 -16.81 0.47
N THR A 879 17.75 -17.04 -0.84
CA THR A 879 17.99 -16.06 -1.92
C THR A 879 16.79 -15.16 -2.21
N HIS A 880 15.58 -15.55 -1.81
CA HIS A 880 14.37 -14.72 -1.87
C HIS A 880 14.35 -13.65 -0.78
N ARG A 881 15.18 -13.82 0.27
CA ARG A 881 15.21 -12.96 1.47
C ARG A 881 16.48 -12.11 1.51
N THR A 882 16.71 -11.31 0.49
CA THR A 882 17.83 -10.36 0.49
C THR A 882 17.42 -9.07 -0.22
N GLU A 883 18.13 -7.97 0.04
CA GLU A 883 17.87 -6.69 -0.62
C GLU A 883 18.04 -6.78 -2.16
N PHE A 884 19.00 -7.58 -2.64
CA PHE A 884 19.24 -7.90 -4.06
C PHE A 884 18.86 -9.36 -4.34
N CYS A 885 17.60 -9.62 -4.64
CA CYS A 885 17.10 -10.96 -4.89
C CYS A 885 17.35 -11.38 -6.35
N ILE A 886 18.09 -12.48 -6.50
CA ILE A 886 18.46 -13.06 -7.80
C ILE A 886 17.69 -14.35 -8.14
N ASP A 887 16.60 -14.66 -7.44
CA ASP A 887 15.81 -15.87 -7.69
C ASP A 887 15.22 -15.95 -9.08
N LYS A 888 14.86 -14.79 -9.64
CA LYS A 888 14.34 -14.65 -10.99
C LYS A 888 15.44 -14.30 -12.02
N LEU A 889 16.73 -14.33 -11.65
CA LEU A 889 17.83 -13.96 -12.56
C LEU A 889 18.13 -15.09 -13.56
N TYR A 890 18.85 -16.13 -13.16
CA TYR A 890 19.10 -17.28 -14.03
C TYR A 890 19.37 -18.56 -13.22
N SER A 891 18.37 -19.03 -12.46
CA SER A 891 18.54 -20.21 -11.62
C SER A 891 18.92 -21.46 -12.44
N PRO A 892 19.93 -22.25 -11.98
CA PRO A 892 20.28 -23.50 -12.63
C PRO A 892 19.24 -24.61 -12.39
N ASP A 893 18.41 -24.50 -11.35
CA ASP A 893 17.56 -25.59 -10.84
C ASP A 893 16.36 -25.92 -11.74
N GLY A 894 15.90 -24.97 -12.55
CA GLY A 894 14.79 -25.19 -13.47
C GLY A 894 14.45 -23.98 -14.35
N PRO A 895 13.60 -24.16 -15.38
CA PRO A 895 13.24 -23.09 -16.31
C PRO A 895 12.43 -21.95 -15.67
N THR A 896 11.77 -22.21 -14.53
CA THR A 896 10.91 -21.24 -13.85
C THR A 896 11.67 -20.02 -13.30
N GLY A 897 12.94 -20.19 -12.91
CA GLY A 897 13.81 -19.14 -12.37
C GLY A 897 14.78 -18.51 -13.39
N ARG A 898 14.62 -18.80 -14.68
CA ARG A 898 15.45 -18.25 -15.78
C ARG A 898 14.74 -17.09 -16.47
N LEU A 899 14.50 -16.00 -15.74
CA LEU A 899 13.71 -14.86 -16.24
C LEU A 899 14.56 -13.64 -16.61
N GLY A 900 15.84 -13.60 -16.22
CA GLY A 900 16.72 -12.46 -16.43
C GLY A 900 16.36 -11.26 -15.55
N LEU A 901 15.65 -11.46 -14.45
CA LEU A 901 15.14 -10.41 -13.58
C LEU A 901 15.97 -10.27 -12.29
N LEU A 902 16.25 -9.03 -11.90
CA LEU A 902 16.77 -8.66 -10.59
C LEU A 902 15.66 -7.99 -9.79
N GLU A 903 15.47 -8.41 -8.55
CA GLU A 903 14.49 -7.79 -7.66
C GLU A 903 15.17 -7.01 -6.55
N LEU A 904 14.81 -5.74 -6.41
CA LEU A 904 15.22 -4.90 -5.30
C LEU A 904 14.11 -4.86 -4.26
N ARG A 905 14.36 -5.49 -3.10
CA ARG A 905 13.30 -5.81 -2.13
C ARG A 905 13.31 -4.96 -0.86
N ALA A 906 14.42 -4.30 -0.56
CA ALA A 906 14.58 -3.44 0.63
C ALA A 906 13.92 -2.06 0.47
N PHE A 907 12.74 -2.00 -0.15
CA PHE A 907 11.96 -0.79 -0.35
C PHE A 907 10.59 -0.95 0.30
N GLU A 908 10.26 -0.03 1.20
CA GLU A 908 8.93 0.12 1.77
C GLU A 908 8.01 0.83 0.77
N MET A 909 6.71 0.51 0.85
CA MET A 909 5.70 1.18 0.06
C MET A 909 5.60 2.67 0.44
N PRO A 910 5.89 3.62 -0.47
CA PRO A 910 5.76 5.03 -0.17
C PRO A 910 4.28 5.44 -0.25
N PRO A 911 3.85 6.40 0.59
CA PRO A 911 2.46 6.83 0.71
C PRO A 911 1.93 7.59 -0.52
N HIS A 912 2.79 7.98 -1.47
CA HIS A 912 2.40 8.77 -2.64
C HIS A 912 3.12 8.29 -3.91
N ALA A 913 2.40 8.26 -5.04
CA ALA A 913 2.91 7.77 -6.33
C ALA A 913 4.19 8.49 -6.78
N ARG A 914 4.22 9.83 -6.69
CA ARG A 914 5.41 10.63 -7.02
C ARG A 914 6.64 10.27 -6.17
N MET A 915 6.47 9.89 -4.89
CA MET A 915 7.59 9.43 -4.06
C MET A 915 8.13 8.08 -4.55
N SER A 916 7.25 7.17 -4.99
CA SER A 916 7.65 5.92 -5.65
C SER A 916 8.42 6.20 -6.94
N LEU A 917 7.94 7.14 -7.76
CA LEU A 917 8.59 7.52 -9.01
C LEU A 917 9.98 8.14 -8.79
N ALA A 918 10.17 8.94 -7.74
CA ALA A 918 11.50 9.46 -7.38
C ALA A 918 12.50 8.34 -7.01
N GLN A 919 12.06 7.29 -6.29
CA GLN A 919 12.88 6.10 -6.02
C GLN A 919 13.23 5.36 -7.32
N GLN A 920 12.23 5.16 -8.18
CA GLN A 920 12.38 4.54 -9.51
C GLN A 920 13.37 5.30 -10.39
N LEU A 921 13.30 6.64 -10.41
CA LEU A 921 14.24 7.49 -11.13
C LEU A 921 15.66 7.35 -10.60
N LEU A 922 15.86 7.31 -9.27
CA LEU A 922 17.17 7.11 -8.67
C LEU A 922 17.81 5.80 -9.17
N MET A 923 17.08 4.69 -9.13
CA MET A 923 17.58 3.40 -9.60
C MET A 923 17.87 3.41 -11.11
N ARG A 924 16.96 3.95 -11.94
CA ARG A 924 17.17 4.07 -13.40
C ARG A 924 18.41 4.90 -13.72
N SER A 925 18.58 6.02 -13.02
CA SER A 925 19.73 6.92 -13.19
C SER A 925 21.03 6.21 -12.82
N LEU A 926 21.05 5.48 -11.70
CA LEU A 926 22.21 4.69 -11.28
C LEU A 926 22.55 3.58 -12.29
N ILE A 927 21.56 2.87 -12.83
CA ILE A 927 21.75 1.87 -13.88
C ILE A 927 22.36 2.51 -15.13
N ALA A 928 21.80 3.63 -15.60
CA ALA A 928 22.32 4.35 -16.75
C ALA A 928 23.77 4.81 -16.51
N ARG A 929 24.07 5.34 -15.32
CA ARG A 929 25.42 5.74 -14.92
C ARG A 929 26.37 4.56 -14.93
N PHE A 930 26.03 3.43 -14.32
CA PHE A 930 26.92 2.28 -14.19
C PHE A 930 27.11 1.54 -15.51
N TRP A 931 26.13 1.60 -16.41
CA TRP A 931 26.26 1.06 -17.75
C TRP A 931 27.34 1.78 -18.56
N GLN A 932 27.34 3.12 -18.50
CA GLN A 932 28.33 3.97 -19.17
C GLN A 932 29.68 3.94 -18.44
N GLN A 933 29.68 4.00 -17.11
CA GLN A 933 30.86 4.03 -16.26
C GLN A 933 30.68 3.10 -15.05
N PRO A 934 31.17 1.85 -15.13
CA PRO A 934 31.05 0.87 -14.04
C PRO A 934 31.69 1.34 -12.74
N TYR A 935 31.05 1.03 -11.61
CA TYR A 935 31.57 1.34 -10.27
C TYR A 935 32.47 0.21 -9.78
N GLN A 936 33.78 0.45 -9.77
CA GLN A 936 34.79 -0.55 -9.45
C GLN A 936 35.76 -0.01 -8.39
N PRO A 937 35.32 0.10 -7.13
CA PRO A 937 36.20 0.54 -6.05
C PRO A 937 37.36 -0.46 -5.87
N ALA A 938 38.52 0.04 -5.47
CA ALA A 938 39.69 -0.83 -5.21
C ALA A 938 39.40 -1.90 -4.14
N ARG A 939 38.52 -1.56 -3.18
CA ARG A 939 38.04 -2.43 -2.11
C ARG A 939 36.67 -1.95 -1.62
N LEU A 940 35.80 -2.87 -1.22
CA LEU A 940 34.56 -2.57 -0.51
C LEU A 940 34.86 -2.12 0.93
N LYS A 941 34.09 -1.15 1.43
CA LYS A 941 34.23 -0.66 2.80
C LYS A 941 33.98 -1.80 3.81
N ARG A 942 34.68 -1.82 4.93
CA ARG A 942 34.41 -2.77 6.02
C ARG A 942 33.76 -2.00 7.17
N TRP A 943 32.43 -1.92 7.16
CA TRP A 943 31.68 -1.11 8.11
C TRP A 943 31.74 -1.66 9.54
N GLY A 944 31.69 -2.99 9.72
CA GLY A 944 31.62 -3.57 11.06
C GLY A 944 30.43 -3.02 11.84
N THR A 945 30.62 -2.65 13.11
CA THR A 945 29.54 -2.06 13.92
C THR A 945 29.13 -0.65 13.48
N GLU A 946 29.95 0.06 12.69
CA GLU A 946 29.60 1.41 12.22
C GLU A 946 28.33 1.42 11.38
N VAL A 947 27.99 0.31 10.71
CA VAL A 947 26.77 0.20 9.91
C VAL A 947 25.52 0.40 10.78
N HIS A 948 25.51 -0.16 12.00
CA HIS A 948 24.40 -0.05 12.95
C HIS A 948 24.54 1.12 13.94
N ASP A 949 25.72 1.72 14.06
CA ASP A 949 25.93 2.88 14.93
C ASP A 949 25.66 4.21 14.23
N ARG A 950 26.20 4.37 13.00
CA ARG A 950 26.09 5.62 12.23
C ARG A 950 24.88 5.61 11.30
N PHE A 951 24.75 4.60 10.45
CA PHE A 951 23.77 4.61 9.36
C PHE A 951 22.34 4.24 9.77
N LEU A 952 22.10 4.08 11.08
CA LEU A 952 20.77 4.08 11.65
C LEU A 952 20.33 5.45 12.15
N LEU A 953 21.24 6.42 12.16
CA LEU A 953 20.97 7.80 12.54
C LEU A 953 20.68 8.66 11.29
N PRO A 954 19.59 9.45 11.29
CA PRO A 954 19.16 10.27 10.16
C PRO A 954 20.28 11.11 9.54
N HIS A 955 21.14 11.73 10.35
CA HIS A 955 22.20 12.62 9.87
C HIS A 955 23.17 11.92 8.93
N PHE A 956 23.64 10.72 9.29
CA PHE A 956 24.62 9.99 8.48
C PHE A 956 23.98 9.37 7.24
N VAL A 957 22.71 8.97 7.33
CA VAL A 957 21.94 8.53 6.16
C VAL A 957 21.77 9.69 5.16
N TRP A 958 21.44 10.88 5.64
CA TRP A 958 21.28 12.06 4.79
C TRP A 958 22.60 12.52 4.16
N ALA A 959 23.68 12.53 4.95
CA ALA A 959 25.02 12.89 4.46
C ALA A 959 25.53 11.91 3.39
N ASP A 960 25.31 10.60 3.59
CA ASP A 960 25.69 9.58 2.60
C ASP A 960 24.83 9.67 1.32
N LEU A 961 23.53 9.96 1.44
CA LEU A 961 22.70 10.23 0.26
C LEU A 961 23.16 11.50 -0.48
N GLN A 962 23.58 12.54 0.25
CA GLN A 962 24.14 13.75 -0.35
C GLN A 962 25.38 13.44 -1.21
N ASP A 963 26.23 12.51 -0.78
CA ASP A 963 27.37 12.05 -1.59
C ASP A 963 26.89 11.37 -2.88
N VAL A 964 25.88 10.49 -2.80
CA VAL A 964 25.27 9.85 -3.98
C VAL A 964 24.71 10.90 -4.95
N VAL A 965 23.91 11.85 -4.45
CA VAL A 965 23.32 12.91 -5.29
C VAL A 965 24.41 13.78 -5.92
N THR A 966 25.43 14.15 -5.14
CA THR A 966 26.56 14.96 -5.63
C THR A 966 27.31 14.22 -6.75
N GLU A 967 27.54 12.92 -6.61
CA GLU A 967 28.15 12.11 -7.66
C GLU A 967 27.28 12.05 -8.92
N MET A 968 25.95 11.89 -8.78
CA MET A 968 25.02 11.89 -9.91
C MET A 968 25.01 13.25 -10.64
N GLN A 969 25.07 14.36 -9.90
CA GLN A 969 25.23 15.70 -10.47
C GLN A 969 26.54 15.85 -11.24
N GLN A 970 27.66 15.38 -10.67
CA GLN A 970 28.97 15.41 -11.32
C GLN A 970 29.02 14.56 -12.59
N PHE A 971 28.33 13.41 -12.60
CA PHE A 971 28.18 12.58 -13.79
C PHE A 971 27.37 13.28 -14.89
N GLY A 972 26.46 14.18 -14.51
CA GLY A 972 25.68 15.01 -15.42
C GLY A 972 24.18 14.92 -15.25
N TYR A 973 23.68 14.16 -14.27
CA TYR A 973 22.26 14.09 -13.92
C TYR A 973 21.93 15.11 -12.83
N PRO A 974 21.21 16.21 -13.12
CA PRO A 974 20.97 17.32 -12.18
C PRO A 974 19.96 17.02 -11.07
N MET A 975 20.06 15.83 -10.45
CA MET A 975 19.26 15.40 -9.31
C MET A 975 19.48 16.33 -8.12
N GLN A 976 18.43 16.69 -7.40
CA GLN A 976 18.53 17.52 -6.20
C GLN A 976 18.29 16.69 -4.94
N LEU A 977 18.98 17.04 -3.86
CA LEU A 977 18.88 16.32 -2.58
C LEU A 977 17.49 16.50 -1.94
N ASP A 978 16.89 17.68 -2.12
CA ASP A 978 15.56 18.02 -1.59
C ASP A 978 14.43 17.14 -2.19
N TRP A 979 14.67 16.48 -3.32
CA TRP A 979 13.73 15.49 -3.90
C TRP A 979 13.50 14.27 -2.98
N PHE A 980 14.38 14.04 -2.00
CA PHE A 980 14.29 12.94 -1.05
C PHE A 980 13.90 13.38 0.37
N GLU A 981 13.64 14.68 0.59
CA GLU A 981 13.11 15.17 1.87
C GLU A 981 11.80 14.48 2.29
N PRO A 982 10.82 14.23 1.39
CA PRO A 982 9.61 13.49 1.76
C PRO A 982 9.92 12.08 2.30
N HIS A 983 10.88 11.37 1.70
CA HIS A 983 11.32 10.06 2.19
C HIS A 983 12.03 10.17 3.53
N PHE A 984 12.86 11.20 3.70
CA PHE A 984 13.55 11.48 4.95
C PHE A 984 12.57 11.77 6.10
N GLU A 985 11.57 12.62 5.88
CA GLU A 985 10.55 12.92 6.89
C GLU A 985 9.63 11.73 7.18
N PHE A 986 9.35 10.90 6.17
CA PHE A 986 8.60 9.66 6.36
C PHE A 986 9.38 8.64 7.21
N ARG A 987 10.67 8.46 6.93
CA ARG A 987 11.55 7.51 7.62
C ARG A 987 11.97 7.97 9.01
N PHE A 988 12.30 9.26 9.14
CA PHE A 988 12.91 9.88 10.32
C PHE A 988 12.10 11.09 10.82
N PRO A 989 10.81 10.89 11.19
CA PRO A 989 9.94 11.99 11.56
C PRO A 989 10.49 12.76 12.75
N LEU A 990 10.32 14.09 12.71
CA LEU A 990 10.59 14.98 13.82
C LEU A 990 9.70 14.65 15.03
N LEU A 991 10.32 14.42 16.18
CA LEU A 991 9.63 14.20 17.46
C LEU A 991 9.39 15.53 18.18
N GLY A 992 10.37 16.42 18.10
CA GLY A 992 10.29 17.78 18.62
C GLY A 992 11.64 18.44 18.76
N ASP A 993 11.62 19.70 19.16
CA ASP A 993 12.79 20.56 19.28
C ASP A 993 12.67 21.48 20.51
N PHE A 994 13.78 22.00 21.00
CA PHE A 994 13.78 23.16 21.89
C PHE A 994 15.03 24.01 21.66
N ALA A 995 14.93 25.29 22.00
CA ALA A 995 16.07 26.20 21.96
C ALA A 995 16.26 26.85 23.32
N SER A 996 17.51 26.94 23.78
CA SER A 996 17.87 27.71 24.98
C SER A 996 19.26 28.32 24.83
N MET A 997 19.40 29.60 25.18
CA MET A 997 20.67 30.33 25.17
C MET A 997 21.46 30.19 23.85
N ASN A 998 20.76 30.27 22.71
CA ASN A 998 21.30 30.10 21.34
C ASN A 998 21.82 28.68 21.00
N VAL A 999 21.46 27.68 21.81
CA VAL A 999 21.65 26.27 21.49
C VAL A 999 20.31 25.68 21.10
N GLU A 1000 20.23 25.15 19.89
CA GLU A 1000 19.04 24.48 19.35
C GLU A 1000 19.27 22.96 19.42
N VAL A 1001 18.26 22.24 19.90
CA VAL A 1001 18.29 20.78 20.03
C VAL A 1001 17.07 20.20 19.32
N GLU A 1002 17.33 19.33 18.35
CA GLU A 1002 16.32 18.62 17.56
C GLU A 1002 16.34 17.12 17.93
N LEU A 1003 15.16 16.54 18.18
CA LEU A 1003 14.96 15.11 18.38
C LEU A 1003 14.21 14.50 17.20
N ARG A 1004 14.81 13.50 16.55
CA ARG A 1004 14.19 12.72 15.46
C ARG A 1004 14.14 11.25 15.80
N SER A 1005 13.12 10.56 15.31
CA SER A 1005 13.13 9.09 15.31
C SER A 1005 14.33 8.60 14.52
N ALA A 1006 14.98 7.54 15.00
CA ALA A 1006 16.07 6.87 14.32
C ALA A 1006 15.74 5.38 14.14
N LEU A 1007 16.52 4.70 13.29
CA LEU A 1007 16.31 3.28 13.02
C LEU A 1007 16.89 2.41 14.14
N GLU A 1008 16.27 1.26 14.35
CA GLU A 1008 16.75 0.25 15.29
C GLU A 1008 16.39 -1.14 14.75
N PRO A 1009 17.35 -2.07 14.63
CA PRO A 1009 17.06 -3.42 14.14
C PRO A 1009 16.29 -4.19 15.20
N TRP A 1010 15.21 -4.86 14.78
CA TRP A 1010 14.51 -5.79 15.64
C TRP A 1010 15.07 -7.20 15.43
N ASN A 1011 15.59 -7.79 16.50
CA ASN A 1011 16.24 -9.09 16.38
C ASN A 1011 15.21 -10.20 16.58
N VAL A 1012 15.28 -11.22 15.72
CA VAL A 1012 14.57 -12.48 15.95
C VAL A 1012 15.20 -13.19 17.15
N MET A 1013 14.36 -13.57 18.11
CA MET A 1013 14.70 -14.26 19.35
C MET A 1013 14.92 -15.75 19.13
N GLY A 1014 15.46 -16.42 20.15
CA GLY A 1014 15.58 -17.87 20.19
C GLY A 1014 14.23 -18.57 20.02
N GLU A 1015 14.30 -19.81 19.53
CA GLU A 1015 13.15 -20.69 19.33
C GLU A 1015 12.37 -20.96 20.62
N GLN A 1016 11.04 -20.93 20.54
CA GLN A 1016 10.13 -21.32 21.61
C GLN A 1016 9.15 -22.37 21.11
N GLY A 1017 8.86 -23.37 21.95
CA GLY A 1017 7.84 -24.38 21.64
C GLY A 1017 6.43 -23.78 21.72
N ALA A 1018 5.64 -23.99 20.67
CA ALA A 1018 4.21 -23.70 20.62
C ALA A 1018 3.43 -24.97 20.29
N ILE A 1019 2.13 -25.00 20.57
CA ILE A 1019 1.27 -26.13 20.18
C ILE A 1019 1.32 -26.24 18.65
N GLY A 1020 1.86 -27.34 18.13
CA GLY A 1020 1.96 -27.61 16.69
C GLY A 1020 3.23 -27.10 16.00
N GLY A 1021 4.21 -26.50 16.70
CA GLY A 1021 5.45 -26.08 16.05
C GLY A 1021 6.40 -25.25 16.91
N THR A 1022 7.40 -24.66 16.26
CA THR A 1022 8.37 -23.75 16.90
C THR A 1022 8.11 -22.34 16.39
N VAL A 1023 7.99 -21.38 17.31
CA VAL A 1023 7.83 -19.95 16.99
C VAL A 1023 9.09 -19.19 17.36
N ARG A 1024 9.36 -18.09 16.64
CA ARG A 1024 10.43 -17.16 16.98
C ARG A 1024 9.82 -15.77 17.10
N PHE A 1025 9.93 -15.18 18.28
CA PHE A 1025 9.46 -13.82 18.53
C PHE A 1025 10.46 -12.79 18.00
N VAL A 1026 9.99 -11.60 17.65
CA VAL A 1026 10.84 -10.46 17.29
C VAL A 1026 10.87 -9.50 18.46
N ASP A 1027 12.07 -9.11 18.90
CA ASP A 1027 12.21 -8.11 19.96
C ASP A 1027 12.08 -6.69 19.38
N SER A 1028 10.86 -6.16 19.39
CA SER A 1028 10.54 -4.78 19.02
C SER A 1028 10.46 -3.82 20.21
N SER A 1029 11.02 -4.22 21.37
CA SER A 1029 10.96 -3.44 22.62
C SER A 1029 11.93 -2.28 22.70
N VAL A 1030 12.90 -2.22 21.78
CA VAL A 1030 14.00 -1.25 21.76
C VAL A 1030 13.78 -0.26 20.62
N GLU A 1031 14.03 1.01 20.91
CA GLU A 1031 13.94 2.10 19.96
C GLU A 1031 15.19 2.98 20.04
N ARG A 1032 15.33 3.85 19.04
CA ARG A 1032 16.40 4.82 18.95
C ARG A 1032 15.87 6.20 18.56
N VAL A 1033 16.44 7.23 19.18
CA VAL A 1033 16.25 8.64 18.83
C VAL A 1033 17.59 9.22 18.46
N GLN A 1034 17.64 10.03 17.41
CA GLN A 1034 18.76 10.91 17.15
C GLN A 1034 18.53 12.25 17.84
N VAL A 1035 19.57 12.76 18.48
CA VAL A 1035 19.66 14.16 18.89
C VAL A 1035 20.63 14.88 17.97
N LYS A 1036 20.19 16.01 17.40
CA LYS A 1036 21.05 16.95 16.68
C LYS A 1036 21.08 18.27 17.45
N VAL A 1037 22.27 18.83 17.65
CA VAL A 1037 22.45 20.08 18.41
C VAL A 1037 23.19 21.09 17.56
N GLN A 1038 22.72 22.34 17.54
CA GLN A 1038 23.33 23.46 16.83
C GLN A 1038 23.63 24.61 17.80
N GLY A 1039 24.71 25.36 17.55
CA GLY A 1039 25.16 26.46 18.43
C GLY A 1039 25.87 26.01 19.71
N LEU A 1040 26.20 24.72 19.84
CA LEU A 1040 26.79 24.17 21.06
C LEU A 1040 28.30 24.45 21.15
N VAL A 1041 28.72 25.08 22.25
CA VAL A 1041 30.14 25.22 22.62
C VAL A 1041 30.63 23.95 23.34
N ASN A 1042 31.43 23.15 22.65
CA ASN A 1042 31.88 21.80 23.08
C ASN A 1042 32.51 21.75 24.47
N ASP A 1043 33.35 22.72 24.82
CA ASP A 1043 34.10 22.73 26.09
C ASP A 1043 33.30 23.32 27.27
N ARG A 1044 32.04 23.70 27.02
CA ARG A 1044 31.16 24.32 28.01
C ARG A 1044 29.86 23.57 28.21
N HIS A 1045 29.18 23.20 27.13
CA HIS A 1045 27.86 22.61 27.21
C HIS A 1045 27.90 21.10 27.02
N VAL A 1046 27.08 20.40 27.79
CA VAL A 1046 26.83 18.97 27.59
C VAL A 1046 25.34 18.73 27.50
N LEU A 1047 24.94 17.81 26.63
CA LEU A 1047 23.57 17.29 26.63
C LEU A 1047 23.54 16.01 27.45
N ALA A 1048 22.61 15.91 28.39
CA ALA A 1048 22.34 14.72 29.16
C ALA A 1048 20.94 14.20 28.87
N VAL A 1049 20.75 12.89 28.97
CA VAL A 1049 19.44 12.24 28.95
C VAL A 1049 19.31 11.32 30.15
N ASN A 1050 18.24 11.46 30.93
CA ASN A 1050 18.00 10.72 32.18
C ASN A 1050 19.24 10.69 33.10
N GLY A 1051 19.95 11.82 33.19
CA GLY A 1051 21.16 12.01 33.99
C GLY A 1051 22.43 11.35 33.44
N ARG A 1052 22.46 10.93 32.17
CA ARG A 1052 23.64 10.33 31.51
C ARG A 1052 24.09 11.18 30.34
N ARG A 1053 25.40 11.35 30.16
CA ARG A 1053 25.95 12.22 29.11
C ARG A 1053 25.73 11.61 27.73
N VAL A 1054 25.13 12.38 26.83
CA VAL A 1054 24.98 11.99 25.42
C VAL A 1054 26.33 12.16 24.72
N PRO A 1055 26.85 11.14 23.99
CA PRO A 1055 28.13 11.19 23.31
C PRO A 1055 28.02 11.98 22.00
N LEU A 1056 27.89 13.30 22.10
CA LEU A 1056 27.79 14.21 20.95
C LEU A 1056 29.06 14.15 20.08
N HIS A 1057 28.87 13.92 18.77
CA HIS A 1057 29.94 13.93 17.77
C HIS A 1057 29.81 15.12 16.82
N PRO A 1058 30.91 15.79 16.47
CA PRO A 1058 30.86 16.91 15.53
C PRO A 1058 30.47 16.44 14.13
N THR A 1059 29.63 17.21 13.44
CA THR A 1059 29.20 16.91 12.06
C THR A 1059 30.17 17.44 11.00
N GLY A 1060 31.18 18.20 11.41
CA GLY A 1060 32.09 18.95 10.53
C GLY A 1060 31.70 20.44 10.40
N ILE A 1061 30.48 20.80 10.79
CA ILE A 1061 30.04 22.19 10.91
C ILE A 1061 30.34 22.69 12.33
N ASN A 1062 30.93 23.88 12.45
CA ASN A 1062 31.29 24.44 13.76
C ASN A 1062 30.03 24.67 14.61
N GLY A 1063 30.02 24.13 15.83
CA GLY A 1063 28.89 24.24 16.76
C GLY A 1063 27.75 23.25 16.50
N GLU A 1064 27.89 22.34 15.53
CA GLU A 1064 26.89 21.32 15.22
C GLU A 1064 27.36 19.91 15.62
N PHE A 1065 26.51 19.19 16.33
CA PHE A 1065 26.80 17.86 16.85
C PHE A 1065 25.60 16.91 16.70
N VAL A 1066 25.88 15.61 16.64
CA VAL A 1066 24.87 14.55 16.55
C VAL A 1066 25.20 13.36 17.45
N ALA A 1067 24.18 12.68 17.97
CA ALA A 1067 24.32 11.41 18.66
C ALA A 1067 23.01 10.60 18.63
N GLY A 1068 23.12 9.29 18.80
CA GLY A 1068 22.00 8.40 19.06
C GLY A 1068 21.74 8.18 20.56
N VAL A 1069 20.48 7.99 20.93
CA VAL A 1069 20.06 7.48 22.23
C VAL A 1069 19.21 6.24 21.98
N ARG A 1070 19.71 5.09 22.42
CA ARG A 1070 19.02 3.80 22.34
C ARG A 1070 18.42 3.46 23.70
N TYR A 1071 17.15 3.08 23.71
CA TYR A 1071 16.38 2.89 24.94
C TYR A 1071 15.33 1.79 24.80
N ARG A 1072 14.90 1.23 25.95
CA ARG A 1072 13.73 0.33 25.99
C ARG A 1072 12.45 1.16 25.99
N ALA A 1073 11.66 1.02 24.95
CA ALA A 1073 10.40 1.73 24.74
C ALA A 1073 9.23 1.08 25.50
N TRP A 1074 9.07 -0.23 25.36
CA TRP A 1074 8.04 -1.03 26.03
C TRP A 1074 8.62 -2.38 26.49
N GLN A 1075 7.85 -3.22 27.17
CA GLN A 1075 8.37 -4.45 27.76
C GLN A 1075 7.45 -5.65 27.44
N PRO A 1076 7.67 -6.33 26.30
CA PRO A 1076 6.95 -7.55 25.98
C PRO A 1076 7.34 -8.69 26.94
N PRO A 1077 6.48 -9.70 27.11
CA PRO A 1077 6.80 -10.91 27.88
C PRO A 1077 8.08 -11.61 27.39
N SER A 1078 8.32 -11.58 26.08
CA SER A 1078 9.54 -12.07 25.45
C SER A 1078 10.33 -10.91 24.84
N CYS A 1079 11.50 -10.59 25.40
CA CYS A 1079 12.45 -9.62 24.86
C CYS A 1079 13.88 -9.91 25.34
N LEU A 1080 14.88 -9.31 24.69
CA LEU A 1080 16.25 -9.31 25.19
C LEU A 1080 16.33 -8.53 26.50
N HIS A 1081 17.07 -9.05 27.48
CA HIS A 1081 17.29 -8.41 28.79
C HIS A 1081 15.99 -8.02 29.52
N PRO A 1082 15.10 -8.98 29.82
CA PRO A 1082 13.74 -8.73 30.30
C PRO A 1082 13.66 -8.04 31.68
N THR A 1083 14.76 -7.94 32.42
CA THR A 1083 14.83 -7.26 33.73
C THR A 1083 15.07 -5.76 33.63
N ILE A 1084 15.43 -5.25 32.46
CA ILE A 1084 15.64 -3.81 32.25
C ILE A 1084 14.27 -3.15 32.03
N PRO A 1085 13.85 -2.18 32.85
CA PRO A 1085 12.55 -1.54 32.70
C PRO A 1085 12.47 -0.62 31.48
N THR A 1086 11.27 -0.12 31.18
CA THR A 1086 11.05 0.90 30.16
C THR A 1086 11.68 2.23 30.57
N HIS A 1087 12.17 2.98 29.59
CA HIS A 1087 12.75 4.31 29.79
C HIS A 1087 11.72 5.36 29.33
N ASN A 1088 10.81 5.75 30.23
CA ASN A 1088 9.75 6.70 29.93
C ASN A 1088 9.45 7.59 31.15
N PRO A 1089 9.47 8.94 31.02
CA PRO A 1089 9.91 9.69 29.85
C PRO A 1089 11.44 9.65 29.65
N LEU A 1090 11.87 10.05 28.46
CA LEU A 1090 13.24 10.51 28.21
C LEU A 1090 13.31 12.01 28.52
N ILE A 1091 14.12 12.38 29.51
CA ILE A 1091 14.32 13.75 29.95
C ILE A 1091 15.67 14.22 29.44
N PHE A 1092 15.68 15.19 28.54
CA PHE A 1092 16.89 15.80 27.99
C PHE A 1092 17.20 17.11 28.71
N ASP A 1093 18.43 17.25 29.19
CA ASP A 1093 18.95 18.40 29.92
C ASP A 1093 20.16 18.99 29.18
N LEU A 1094 20.08 20.27 28.82
CA LEU A 1094 21.23 21.03 28.33
C LEU A 1094 21.96 21.67 29.51
N VAL A 1095 23.12 21.14 29.87
CA VAL A 1095 23.87 21.52 31.08
C VAL A 1095 25.05 22.41 30.72
N ASP A 1096 25.17 23.54 31.42
CA ASP A 1096 26.37 24.38 31.42
C ASP A 1096 27.35 23.87 32.48
N THR A 1097 28.51 23.38 32.05
CA THR A 1097 29.54 22.83 32.95
C THR A 1097 30.29 23.90 33.72
N TRP A 1098 30.30 25.16 33.26
CA TRP A 1098 30.97 26.26 33.96
C TRP A 1098 30.14 26.73 35.15
N MET A 1099 28.81 26.71 35.01
CA MET A 1099 27.88 27.11 36.07
C MET A 1099 27.29 25.92 36.85
N ASN A 1100 27.52 24.69 36.39
CA ASN A 1100 26.89 23.45 36.89
C ASN A 1100 25.37 23.59 37.03
N ARG A 1101 24.72 24.00 35.93
CA ARG A 1101 23.29 24.32 35.90
C ARG A 1101 22.66 23.83 34.60
N SER A 1102 21.43 23.32 34.69
CA SER A 1102 20.59 23.12 33.50
C SER A 1102 20.15 24.47 32.94
N MET A 1103 20.39 24.68 31.65
CA MET A 1103 19.97 25.86 30.88
C MET A 1103 18.58 25.69 30.28
N GLY A 1104 18.04 24.47 30.28
CA GLY A 1104 16.79 24.12 29.63
C GLY A 1104 16.80 22.67 29.16
N GLY A 1105 15.70 22.24 28.56
CA GLY A 1105 15.56 20.87 28.12
C GLY A 1105 14.13 20.52 27.73
N CYS A 1106 13.89 19.25 27.44
CA CYS A 1106 12.61 18.72 27.00
C CYS A 1106 12.34 17.32 27.57
N GLN A 1107 11.08 16.91 27.51
CA GLN A 1107 10.65 15.54 27.78
C GLN A 1107 10.07 14.92 26.52
N TYR A 1108 10.44 13.66 26.27
CA TYR A 1108 9.81 12.82 25.26
C TYR A 1108 9.22 11.59 25.92
N HIS A 1109 7.93 11.37 25.69
CA HIS A 1109 7.19 10.23 26.20
C HIS A 1109 7.10 9.13 25.13
N VAL A 1110 7.41 7.90 25.51
CA VAL A 1110 7.29 6.75 24.61
C VAL A 1110 5.83 6.38 24.35
N MET A 1111 4.97 6.62 25.33
CA MET A 1111 3.52 6.40 25.25
C MET A 1111 2.79 7.69 25.61
N HIS A 1112 1.47 7.68 25.57
CA HIS A 1112 0.70 8.86 25.95
C HIS A 1112 1.07 9.34 27.38
N PRO A 1113 1.35 10.64 27.62
CA PRO A 1113 1.79 11.14 28.93
C PRO A 1113 0.82 10.82 30.08
N GLY A 1114 -0.48 10.69 29.78
CA GLY A 1114 -1.51 10.32 30.76
C GLY A 1114 -1.55 8.83 31.14
N GLY A 1115 -0.65 7.98 30.61
CA GLY A 1115 -0.56 6.56 30.96
C GLY A 1115 -1.66 5.67 30.36
N VAL A 1116 -2.52 6.21 29.50
CA VAL A 1116 -3.53 5.45 28.75
C VAL A 1116 -2.91 4.95 27.45
N ASN A 1117 -2.90 3.64 27.27
CA ASN A 1117 -2.45 3.04 26.01
C ASN A 1117 -3.59 3.11 24.99
N TYR A 1118 -3.26 3.49 23.76
CA TYR A 1118 -4.21 3.40 22.66
C TYR A 1118 -4.51 1.92 22.37
N GLU A 1119 -5.81 1.56 22.34
CA GLU A 1119 -6.25 0.22 21.99
C GLU A 1119 -6.47 0.08 20.47
N ASN A 1120 -6.76 1.19 19.78
CA ASN A 1120 -7.07 1.21 18.35
C ASN A 1120 -6.01 2.00 17.57
N PHE A 1121 -5.77 1.58 16.33
CA PHE A 1121 -4.88 2.30 15.43
C PHE A 1121 -5.50 3.63 14.97
N PRO A 1122 -4.66 4.63 14.59
CA PRO A 1122 -5.18 5.88 14.06
C PRO A 1122 -6.04 5.70 12.81
N VAL A 1123 -7.17 6.40 12.75
CA VAL A 1123 -8.11 6.33 11.61
C VAL A 1123 -7.61 7.11 10.40
N ASN A 1124 -6.69 8.06 10.57
CA ASN A 1124 -6.06 8.83 9.48
C ASN A 1124 -4.71 9.44 9.89
N ALA A 1125 -4.04 10.06 8.92
CA ALA A 1125 -2.73 10.71 9.12
C ALA A 1125 -2.76 11.87 10.14
N PHE A 1126 -3.87 12.61 10.22
CA PHE A 1126 -4.03 13.73 11.17
C PHE A 1126 -4.05 13.23 12.61
N GLU A 1127 -4.83 12.18 12.90
CA GLU A 1127 -4.84 11.57 14.23
C GLU A 1127 -3.46 10.99 14.58
N ALA A 1128 -2.83 10.27 13.64
CA ALA A 1128 -1.49 9.71 13.83
C ALA A 1128 -0.47 10.80 14.15
N GLU A 1129 -0.50 11.92 13.43
CA GLU A 1129 0.34 13.09 13.71
C GLU A 1129 0.05 13.70 15.08
N SER A 1130 -1.23 13.90 15.44
CA SER A 1130 -1.58 14.42 16.76
C SER A 1130 -1.06 13.53 17.89
N ARG A 1131 -1.12 12.19 17.76
CA ARG A 1131 -0.58 11.26 18.76
C ARG A 1131 0.94 11.37 18.90
N ARG A 1132 1.68 11.56 17.80
CA ARG A 1132 3.14 11.80 17.87
C ARG A 1132 3.45 13.11 18.59
N LEU A 1133 2.68 14.15 18.28
CA LEU A 1133 2.91 15.50 18.76
C LEU A 1133 2.59 15.70 20.25
N SER A 1134 1.64 14.94 20.81
CA SER A 1134 1.29 14.98 22.23
C SER A 1134 2.34 14.32 23.13
N ARG A 1135 3.29 13.58 22.56
CA ARG A 1135 4.36 12.87 23.27
C ARG A 1135 5.59 13.74 23.57
N PHE A 1136 5.67 14.96 23.06
CA PHE A 1136 6.85 15.81 23.23
C PHE A 1136 6.53 17.12 23.94
N PHE A 1137 7.25 17.40 25.03
CA PHE A 1137 7.12 18.61 25.83
C PHE A 1137 8.42 19.41 25.86
N ARG A 1138 8.35 20.71 25.58
CA ARG A 1138 9.47 21.68 25.71
C ARG A 1138 9.72 22.13 27.17
N ILE A 1139 9.24 21.34 28.12
CA ILE A 1139 9.29 21.58 29.56
C ILE A 1139 9.64 20.27 30.27
N GLY A 1140 9.79 20.31 31.59
CA GLY A 1140 10.04 19.12 32.41
C GLY A 1140 11.51 18.66 32.46
N HIS A 1141 12.44 19.51 32.03
CA HIS A 1141 13.86 19.35 32.30
C HIS A 1141 14.18 19.53 33.79
N THR A 1142 15.35 19.08 34.23
CA THR A 1142 15.81 19.19 35.61
C THR A 1142 16.15 20.65 35.95
N PRO A 1143 15.41 21.34 36.84
CA PRO A 1143 15.67 22.74 37.13
C PRO A 1143 16.86 22.92 38.09
N GLY A 1144 17.56 24.04 37.96
CA GLY A 1144 18.57 24.47 38.95
C GLY A 1144 19.97 23.87 38.73
N GLN A 1145 20.69 23.67 39.84
CA GLN A 1145 22.06 23.13 39.80
C GLN A 1145 22.04 21.66 39.41
N VAL A 1146 22.81 21.33 38.36
CA VAL A 1146 22.95 19.98 37.84
C VAL A 1146 24.44 19.75 37.59
N GLN A 1147 25.00 18.74 38.24
CA GLN A 1147 26.38 18.33 37.97
C GLN A 1147 26.43 17.63 36.61
N ALA A 1148 27.38 18.01 35.77
CA ALA A 1148 27.58 17.38 34.47
C ALA A 1148 27.88 15.88 34.64
N PRO A 1149 27.11 14.98 34.01
CA PRO A 1149 27.37 13.55 34.11
C PRO A 1149 28.70 13.17 33.42
N PRO A 1150 29.39 12.12 33.89
CA PRO A 1150 30.62 11.65 33.28
C PRO A 1150 30.38 11.15 31.86
N GLU A 1151 31.44 11.10 31.06
CA GLU A 1151 31.38 10.61 29.68
C GLU A 1151 31.35 9.07 29.65
N GLU A 1152 30.42 8.52 28.87
CA GLU A 1152 30.16 7.08 28.78
C GLU A 1152 30.26 6.59 27.31
N ARG A 1153 31.42 6.76 26.67
CA ARG A 1153 31.62 6.30 25.28
C ARG A 1153 31.80 4.79 25.19
N SER A 1154 31.10 4.17 24.25
CA SER A 1154 31.33 2.78 23.86
C SER A 1154 32.41 2.70 22.77
N PRO A 1155 33.40 1.80 22.86
CA PRO A 1155 34.33 1.56 21.76
C PRO A 1155 33.63 1.01 20.51
N ASP A 1156 32.62 0.15 20.69
CA ASP A 1156 31.91 -0.51 19.59
C ASP A 1156 30.79 0.36 18.99
N TYR A 1157 30.23 1.27 19.79
CA TYR A 1157 29.11 2.16 19.44
C TYR A 1157 29.39 3.60 19.90
N PRO A 1158 30.44 4.26 19.39
CA PRO A 1158 30.84 5.58 19.86
C PRO A 1158 29.76 6.65 19.67
N PHE A 1159 28.89 6.53 18.65
CA PHE A 1159 27.86 7.53 18.31
C PHE A 1159 26.56 7.38 19.10
N THR A 1160 26.37 6.29 19.84
CA THR A 1160 25.10 5.97 20.50
C THR A 1160 25.25 5.73 22.00
N LEU A 1161 24.47 6.43 22.80
CA LEU A 1161 24.25 6.10 24.21
C LEU A 1161 23.18 5.02 24.34
N ASP A 1162 23.54 3.84 24.85
CA ASP A 1162 22.57 2.78 25.17
C ASP A 1162 22.16 2.85 26.65
N LEU A 1163 20.94 3.33 26.89
CA LEU A 1163 20.40 3.49 28.25
C LEU A 1163 20.21 2.18 29.00
N ARG A 1164 20.17 1.06 28.28
CA ARG A 1164 20.04 -0.29 28.85
C ARG A 1164 21.33 -0.77 29.51
N ARG A 1165 22.48 -0.16 29.19
CA ARG A 1165 23.74 -0.43 29.91
C ARG A 1165 23.66 0.14 31.32
N ALA A 1166 24.18 -0.61 32.30
CA ALA A 1166 24.30 -0.12 33.67
C ALA A 1166 25.06 1.22 33.71
N ARG A 1167 24.65 2.11 34.61
CA ARG A 1167 25.39 3.37 34.86
C ARG A 1167 26.81 3.01 35.31
N ALA A 1168 27.80 3.60 34.64
CA ALA A 1168 29.22 3.42 34.96
C ALA A 1168 29.58 4.06 36.30
#